data_AF-A0A6J7A0I0-F1
#
_entry.id   AF-A0A6J7A0I0-F1
#
_cell.length_a   1.000
_cell.length_b   1.000
_cell.length_c   1.000
_cell.angle_alpha   90.00
_cell.angle_beta   90.00
_cell.angle_gamma   90.00
#
_symmetry.space_group_name_H-M   'P 1'
#
loop_
_entity.id
_entity.type
_entity.pdbx_description
1 polymer ?
#
loop_
_entity_poly.entity_id
_entity_poly.type
_entity_poly.pdbx_seq_one_letter_code
_entity_poly.pdbx_strand_id
1 'polypeptide(L)'
;MVTRVLWVVKGLGPGGAERLLCELARVLEPDDIQVECAFVLPYKDHLVGELEAAGVRCTCLSRSARDPRWPVRLRALIASGGFDVVHVHSPLPGSVARLAALTVRPRPRFVSTEHNTWPTFVAPTRWANRLTSILDTATFAVSEEVRDSVRGSAARRAVTLQHGIDVASIAEHRDRRHEIRVELGIGSDEPVIGTVANFRPQKDYPNLLAAAAQLRDRGVRFRLVAVGQGPLADKVRERRDQLGLQNHVVLTGFRADATALLGAADVFVLASAWEGLPVALMEALALGLPVVATDVGGVGETMRDHIDALLVPPGDATALADALERVLTDEPLRRGLAAAAASRAAEFDVRASAATIAATYRGLAEAEPPGPAAPKPNAPRQGSFEIREATLDDRPAMLELLGRSLGWDDDPRLSQFFGWKHDQNPFGASPMWLALDGDRMLGVRVFLRWEFVRGGQVVRAVRAVDTATDPDAQGRGVFRALTMHAADAMRADGVAMVFNTPNAQSRPGYLKMGWRNVGRYPVSARVAGPTHLWPMRNARVAADRWSQPLALGSDVSQWVDANEAEPPWMRSEPDVRALRTHTTATFLRWRYGNDLLEYRLLEDAHAAVIVRLRRRGDALELVIAAVVRGDTAAADTLVAQSLHGSGADYAIRTGPANLRNGFVPVPKAGPILTWRALTEPGMPPLGNWRATLGDLELM
;
A
#
# COMPACT_ATOMS: atom_id res chain seq x y z
N MET A 1 -22.68 -14.14 31.19
CA MET A 1 -22.34 -12.86 31.82
C MET A 1 -22.41 -11.80 30.75
N VAL A 2 -23.15 -10.72 30.96
CA VAL A 2 -23.29 -9.64 29.96
C VAL A 2 -22.02 -8.79 29.97
N THR A 3 -21.37 -8.62 28.83
CA THR A 3 -20.16 -7.78 28.71
C THR A 3 -20.55 -6.31 28.62
N ARG A 4 -20.09 -5.48 29.56
CA ARG A 4 -20.38 -4.03 29.58
C ARG A 4 -19.29 -3.25 28.85
N VAL A 5 -19.68 -2.54 27.79
CA VAL A 5 -18.75 -1.81 26.92
C VAL A 5 -19.06 -0.32 26.90
N LEU A 6 -18.05 0.52 27.06
CA LEU A 6 -18.15 1.97 26.87
C LEU A 6 -17.46 2.39 25.58
N TRP A 7 -18.23 2.90 24.61
CA TRP A 7 -17.70 3.59 23.44
C TRP A 7 -17.33 5.03 23.78
N VAL A 8 -16.14 5.47 23.37
CA VAL A 8 -15.67 6.83 23.57
C VAL A 8 -15.32 7.47 22.22
N VAL A 9 -16.08 8.50 21.86
CA VAL A 9 -15.98 9.20 20.57
C VAL A 9 -15.77 10.70 20.76
N LYS A 10 -15.22 11.39 19.77
CA LYS A 10 -15.06 12.86 19.84
C LYS A 10 -16.41 13.58 19.73
N GLY A 11 -17.32 13.08 18.91
CA GLY A 11 -18.67 13.60 18.70
C GLY A 11 -19.49 12.60 17.87
N LEU A 12 -20.79 12.82 17.78
CA LEU A 12 -21.79 12.05 17.05
C LEU A 12 -22.42 12.90 15.93
N GLY A 13 -21.55 13.48 15.10
CA GLY A 13 -21.99 14.23 13.91
C GLY A 13 -22.32 13.30 12.74
N PRO A 14 -22.79 13.82 11.59
CA PRO A 14 -23.19 13.01 10.43
C PRO A 14 -21.99 12.47 9.61
N GLY A 15 -20.88 12.17 10.26
CA GLY A 15 -19.69 11.61 9.62
C GLY A 15 -19.80 10.10 9.38
N GLY A 16 -19.01 9.58 8.45
CA GLY A 16 -19.02 8.14 8.12
C GLY A 16 -18.61 7.26 9.30
N ALA A 17 -17.57 7.65 10.05
CA ALA A 17 -17.10 6.89 11.21
C ALA A 17 -18.18 6.79 12.30
N GLU A 18 -18.92 7.87 12.54
CA GLU A 18 -20.00 7.90 13.52
C GLU A 18 -21.24 7.11 13.04
N ARG A 19 -21.56 7.12 11.73
CA ARG A 19 -22.61 6.26 11.16
C ARG A 19 -22.31 4.77 11.33
N LEU A 20 -21.07 4.36 11.13
CA LEU A 20 -20.65 2.96 11.33
C LEU A 20 -20.85 2.47 12.78
N LEU A 21 -20.88 3.38 13.76
CA LEU A 21 -21.24 3.01 15.13
C LEU A 21 -22.73 2.74 15.29
N CYS A 22 -23.57 3.49 14.56
CA CYS A 22 -25.01 3.24 14.54
C CYS A 22 -25.29 1.89 13.88
N GLU A 23 -24.63 1.58 12.76
CA GLU A 23 -24.75 0.26 12.12
C GLU A 23 -24.30 -0.87 13.04
N LEU A 24 -23.16 -0.71 13.73
CA LEU A 24 -22.68 -1.69 14.69
C LEU A 24 -23.66 -1.86 15.87
N ALA A 25 -24.24 -0.78 16.39
CA ALA A 25 -25.18 -0.83 17.50
C ALA A 25 -26.46 -1.62 17.16
N ARG A 26 -26.93 -1.56 15.91
CA ARG A 26 -28.13 -2.27 15.45
C ARG A 26 -27.94 -3.79 15.39
N VAL A 27 -26.72 -4.26 15.13
CA VAL A 27 -26.44 -5.69 14.92
C VAL A 27 -25.76 -6.36 16.12
N LEU A 28 -25.32 -5.60 17.12
CA LEU A 28 -24.82 -6.17 18.36
C LEU A 28 -26.00 -6.64 19.22
N GLU A 29 -25.98 -7.92 19.61
CA GLU A 29 -27.04 -8.52 20.42
C GLU A 29 -26.97 -8.00 21.87
N PRO A 30 -28.03 -7.32 22.36
CA PRO A 30 -28.03 -6.69 23.70
C PRO A 30 -27.97 -7.70 24.85
N ASP A 31 -28.43 -8.93 24.63
CA ASP A 31 -28.49 -9.98 25.64
C ASP A 31 -27.10 -10.46 26.09
N ASP A 32 -26.08 -10.26 25.23
CA ASP A 32 -24.69 -10.65 25.49
C ASP A 32 -23.76 -9.45 25.72
N ILE A 33 -24.03 -8.30 25.08
CA ILE A 33 -23.15 -7.13 25.10
C ILE A 33 -23.97 -5.86 25.31
N GLN A 34 -23.77 -5.22 26.48
CA GLN A 34 -24.41 -3.95 26.79
C GLN A 34 -23.47 -2.78 26.47
N VAL A 35 -23.87 -1.94 25.51
CA VAL A 35 -23.07 -0.79 25.06
C VAL A 35 -23.63 0.52 25.62
N GLU A 36 -22.74 1.36 26.16
CA GLU A 36 -23.00 2.77 26.43
C GLU A 36 -22.03 3.63 25.60
N CYS A 37 -22.44 4.83 25.19
CA CYS A 37 -21.61 5.74 24.38
C CYS A 37 -21.37 7.05 25.13
N ALA A 38 -20.12 7.51 25.15
CA ALA A 38 -19.73 8.81 25.67
C ALA A 38 -19.05 9.66 24.58
N PHE A 39 -19.47 10.92 24.47
CA PHE A 39 -18.95 11.85 23.46
C PHE A 39 -18.57 13.21 24.07
N VAL A 40 -17.64 13.92 23.42
CA VAL A 40 -17.03 15.13 24.00
C VAL A 40 -17.65 16.43 23.48
N LEU A 41 -18.00 16.52 22.20
CA LEU A 41 -18.47 17.78 21.59
C LEU A 41 -20.00 17.90 21.63
N PRO A 42 -20.58 18.85 22.39
CA PRO A 42 -22.03 18.91 22.61
C PRO A 42 -22.81 19.30 21.34
N TYR A 43 -22.21 20.06 20.42
CA TYR A 43 -22.84 20.46 19.15
C TYR A 43 -22.77 19.37 18.06
N LYS A 44 -22.21 18.20 18.38
CA LYS A 44 -22.14 17.04 17.49
C LYS A 44 -22.95 15.90 18.09
N ASP A 45 -24.25 16.07 18.13
CA ASP A 45 -25.23 15.18 18.77
C ASP A 45 -26.26 14.59 17.77
N HIS A 46 -26.03 14.76 16.47
CA HIS A 46 -27.01 14.46 15.43
C HIS A 46 -27.41 12.98 15.38
N LEU A 47 -26.47 12.08 15.72
CA LEU A 47 -26.70 10.62 15.73
C LEU A 47 -27.07 10.06 17.12
N VAL A 48 -27.29 10.91 18.13
CA VAL A 48 -27.68 10.46 19.49
C VAL A 48 -29.00 9.70 19.45
N GLY A 49 -30.02 10.26 18.78
CA GLY A 49 -31.33 9.62 18.71
C GLY A 49 -31.30 8.26 18.00
N GLU A 50 -30.46 8.10 16.97
CA GLU A 50 -30.29 6.81 16.27
C GLU A 50 -29.64 5.75 17.17
N LEU A 51 -28.62 6.14 17.96
CA LEU A 51 -27.97 5.24 18.91
C LEU A 51 -28.90 4.86 20.07
N GLU A 52 -29.66 5.81 20.60
CA GLU A 52 -30.63 5.56 21.67
C GLU A 52 -31.79 4.67 21.20
N ALA A 53 -32.25 4.83 19.95
CA ALA A 53 -33.21 3.93 19.33
C ALA A 53 -32.66 2.49 19.17
N ALA A 54 -31.35 2.34 18.98
CA ALA A 54 -30.66 1.06 19.00
C ALA A 54 -30.32 0.55 20.42
N GLY A 55 -30.83 1.21 21.48
CA GLY A 55 -30.62 0.80 22.87
C GLY A 55 -29.31 1.27 23.50
N VAL A 56 -28.52 2.11 22.83
CA VAL A 56 -27.24 2.63 23.32
C VAL A 56 -27.44 3.96 24.03
N ARG A 57 -27.29 3.96 25.36
CA ARG A 57 -27.35 5.19 26.16
C ARG A 57 -26.19 6.12 25.81
N CYS A 58 -26.49 7.36 25.45
CA CYS A 58 -25.48 8.36 25.09
C CYS A 58 -25.26 9.40 26.21
N THR A 59 -24.00 9.68 26.56
CA THR A 59 -23.63 10.67 27.57
C THR A 59 -22.69 11.73 26.99
N CYS A 60 -23.10 13.01 27.03
CA CYS A 60 -22.22 14.12 26.67
C CYS A 60 -21.31 14.50 27.85
N LEU A 61 -19.99 14.48 27.64
CA LEU A 61 -19.00 14.73 28.68
C LEU A 61 -18.69 16.21 28.91
N SER A 62 -19.04 17.09 27.96
CA SER A 62 -18.76 18.51 28.00
C SER A 62 -20.04 19.34 27.99
N ARG A 63 -20.04 20.46 28.72
CA ARG A 63 -21.14 21.44 28.68
C ARG A 63 -20.95 22.53 27.62
N SER A 64 -19.75 22.65 27.06
CA SER A 64 -19.39 23.60 26.02
C SER A 64 -18.24 23.06 25.17
N ALA A 65 -17.94 23.71 24.04
CA ALA A 65 -16.88 23.28 23.12
C ALA A 65 -15.46 23.27 23.73
N ARG A 66 -15.23 24.01 24.84
CA ARG A 66 -13.92 24.16 25.51
C ARG A 66 -13.95 23.77 26.99
N ASP A 67 -14.90 22.93 27.40
CA ASP A 67 -15.06 22.54 28.81
C ASP A 67 -13.83 21.77 29.33
N PRO A 68 -13.01 22.31 30.26
CA PRO A 68 -11.81 21.62 30.72
C PRO A 68 -12.11 20.45 31.68
N ARG A 69 -13.37 20.28 32.13
CA ARG A 69 -13.77 19.27 33.11
C ARG A 69 -14.22 17.95 32.49
N TRP A 70 -14.34 17.87 31.16
CA TRP A 70 -14.73 16.61 30.49
C TRP A 70 -13.83 15.41 30.83
N PRO A 71 -12.50 15.54 31.05
CA PRO A 71 -11.66 14.41 31.47
C PRO A 71 -12.05 13.86 32.85
N VAL A 72 -12.43 14.76 33.78
CA VAL A 72 -12.88 14.39 35.13
C VAL A 72 -14.20 13.64 35.05
N ARG A 73 -15.13 14.09 34.20
CA ARG A 73 -16.41 13.40 33.97
C ARG A 73 -16.22 12.05 33.30
N LEU A 74 -15.30 11.94 32.34
CA LEU A 74 -14.94 10.67 31.72
C LEU A 74 -14.37 9.68 32.73
N ARG A 75 -13.45 10.14 33.61
CA ARG A 75 -12.95 9.31 34.71
C ARG A 75 -14.09 8.84 35.61
N ALA A 76 -14.97 9.75 36.03
CA ALA A 76 -16.10 9.43 36.91
C ALA A 76 -17.03 8.39 36.27
N LEU A 77 -17.36 8.56 34.98
CA LEU A 77 -18.18 7.62 34.22
C LEU A 77 -17.53 6.23 34.14
N ILE A 78 -16.23 6.16 33.81
CA ILE A 78 -15.49 4.88 33.78
C ILE A 78 -15.48 4.23 35.18
N ALA A 79 -15.33 5.02 36.24
CA ALA A 79 -15.28 4.52 37.61
C ALA A 79 -16.62 4.01 38.14
N SER A 80 -17.74 4.67 37.80
CA SER A 80 -19.06 4.30 38.29
C SER A 80 -19.80 3.31 37.39
N GLY A 81 -19.43 3.20 36.11
CA GLY A 81 -20.19 2.43 35.11
C GLY A 81 -19.90 0.93 35.08
N GLY A 82 -18.89 0.44 35.81
CA GLY A 82 -18.55 -0.98 35.89
C GLY A 82 -18.30 -1.61 34.51
N PHE A 83 -17.57 -0.92 33.64
CA PHE A 83 -17.31 -1.39 32.27
C PHE A 83 -16.17 -2.42 32.25
N ASP A 84 -16.36 -3.50 31.49
CA ASP A 84 -15.31 -4.49 31.24
C ASP A 84 -14.35 -3.99 30.15
N VAL A 85 -14.90 -3.30 29.15
CA VAL A 85 -14.17 -2.79 27.99
C VAL A 85 -14.49 -1.31 27.73
N VAL A 86 -13.46 -0.52 27.47
CA VAL A 86 -13.58 0.84 26.91
C VAL A 86 -13.06 0.81 25.48
N HIS A 87 -13.94 1.02 24.50
CA HIS A 87 -13.59 1.09 23.08
C HIS A 87 -13.51 2.55 22.62
N VAL A 88 -12.32 3.00 22.26
CA VAL A 88 -12.05 4.38 21.83
C VAL A 88 -11.99 4.49 20.31
N HIS A 89 -12.74 5.42 19.72
CA HIS A 89 -12.80 5.65 18.26
C HIS A 89 -12.16 6.98 17.84
N SER A 90 -11.48 7.66 18.76
CA SER A 90 -10.85 8.96 18.50
C SER A 90 -9.57 9.11 19.31
N PRO A 91 -8.43 9.50 18.69
CA PRO A 91 -7.13 9.54 19.37
C PRO A 91 -7.10 10.41 20.63
N LEU A 92 -7.65 11.63 20.59
CA LEU A 92 -7.62 12.55 21.73
C LEU A 92 -8.49 12.06 22.91
N PRO A 93 -9.80 11.78 22.73
CA PRO A 93 -10.59 11.12 23.78
C PRO A 93 -9.97 9.81 24.27
N GLY A 94 -9.40 9.02 23.36
CA GLY A 94 -8.76 7.75 23.69
C GLY A 94 -7.53 7.91 24.59
N SER A 95 -6.64 8.86 24.29
CA SER A 95 -5.49 9.15 25.16
C SER A 95 -5.92 9.55 26.57
N VAL A 96 -6.96 10.37 26.69
CA VAL A 96 -7.48 10.80 28.00
C VAL A 96 -8.17 9.64 28.73
N ALA A 97 -8.98 8.83 28.04
CA ALA A 97 -9.65 7.67 28.62
C ALA A 97 -8.64 6.68 29.21
N ARG A 98 -7.58 6.36 28.46
CA ARG A 98 -6.51 5.44 28.88
C ARG A 98 -5.79 5.93 30.13
N LEU A 99 -5.47 7.23 30.19
CA LEU A 99 -4.82 7.85 31.35
C LEU A 99 -5.77 7.92 32.56
N ALA A 100 -7.03 8.28 32.34
CA ALA A 100 -8.04 8.36 33.39
C ALA A 100 -8.24 6.99 34.07
N ALA A 101 -8.30 5.91 33.27
CA ALA A 101 -8.48 4.55 33.76
C ALA A 101 -7.30 4.00 34.57
N LEU A 102 -6.11 4.63 34.54
CA LEU A 102 -5.00 4.24 35.44
C LEU A 102 -5.35 4.42 36.93
N THR A 103 -6.35 5.25 37.23
CA THR A 103 -6.80 5.57 38.59
C THR A 103 -8.12 4.90 38.99
N VAL A 104 -8.60 3.95 38.17
CA VAL A 104 -9.87 3.23 38.37
C VAL A 104 -9.59 1.75 38.64
N ARG A 105 -10.34 1.15 39.58
CA ARG A 105 -10.25 -0.28 39.93
C ARG A 105 -11.67 -0.88 40.08
N PRO A 106 -11.97 -2.06 39.50
CA PRO A 106 -11.14 -2.78 38.54
C PRO A 106 -10.94 -1.95 37.26
N ARG A 107 -9.81 -2.16 36.59
CA ARG A 107 -9.46 -1.37 35.41
C ARG A 107 -10.07 -2.02 34.16
N PRO A 108 -10.83 -1.28 33.33
CA PRO A 108 -11.35 -1.82 32.08
C PRO A 108 -10.23 -2.11 31.08
N ARG A 109 -10.46 -3.08 30.19
CA ARG A 109 -9.62 -3.32 29.02
C ARG A 109 -9.89 -2.25 27.97
N PHE A 110 -8.86 -1.94 27.18
CA PHE A 110 -8.97 -0.91 26.14
C PHE A 110 -8.92 -1.53 24.75
N VAL A 111 -9.88 -1.14 23.91
CA VAL A 111 -9.88 -1.40 22.47
C VAL A 111 -9.82 -0.05 21.77
N SER A 112 -9.07 0.06 20.68
CA SER A 112 -9.03 1.28 19.86
C SER A 112 -9.39 0.98 18.42
N THR A 113 -10.23 1.82 17.79
CA THR A 113 -10.42 1.82 16.33
C THR A 113 -9.91 3.12 15.75
N GLU A 114 -8.93 3.01 14.87
CA GLU A 114 -8.39 4.14 14.11
C GLU A 114 -9.15 4.28 12.79
N HIS A 115 -9.82 5.43 12.63
CA HIS A 115 -10.63 5.77 11.44
C HIS A 115 -9.89 6.61 10.40
N ASN A 116 -8.75 7.20 10.77
CA ASN A 116 -7.98 8.08 9.90
C ASN A 116 -6.48 7.79 10.04
N THR A 117 -5.71 8.15 9.02
CA THR A 117 -4.26 7.96 9.07
C THR A 117 -3.62 8.90 10.09
N TRP A 118 -2.66 8.40 10.87
CA TRP A 118 -2.01 9.18 11.94
C TRP A 118 -1.38 10.52 11.49
N PRO A 119 -0.86 10.67 10.25
CA PRO A 119 -0.40 11.97 9.75
C PRO A 119 -1.47 13.07 9.72
N THR A 120 -2.75 12.72 9.62
CA THR A 120 -3.86 13.70 9.64
C THR A 120 -4.10 14.30 11.02
N PHE A 121 -3.59 13.66 12.08
CA PHE A 121 -3.72 14.16 13.44
C PHE A 121 -2.70 15.25 13.73
N VAL A 122 -3.16 16.31 14.40
CA VAL A 122 -2.28 17.36 14.92
C VAL A 122 -1.22 16.76 15.84
N ALA A 123 0.01 17.29 15.78
CA ALA A 123 1.18 16.68 16.41
C ALA A 123 1.00 16.34 17.91
N PRO A 124 0.41 17.20 18.77
CA PRO A 124 0.20 16.87 20.18
C PRO A 124 -0.71 15.66 20.38
N THR A 125 -1.81 15.58 19.63
CA THR A 125 -2.74 14.44 19.67
C THR A 125 -2.05 13.16 19.21
N ARG A 126 -1.25 13.23 18.15
CA ARG A 126 -0.50 12.08 17.64
C ARG A 126 0.52 11.56 18.65
N TRP A 127 1.24 12.44 19.33
CA TRP A 127 2.20 12.06 20.37
C TRP A 127 1.51 11.46 21.58
N ALA A 128 0.42 12.08 22.08
CA ALA A 128 -0.37 11.54 23.18
C ALA A 128 -0.92 10.15 22.85
N ASN A 129 -1.46 9.96 21.63
CA ASN A 129 -1.97 8.66 21.19
C ASN A 129 -0.85 7.61 21.15
N ARG A 130 0.32 7.96 20.59
CA ARG A 130 1.50 7.08 20.54
C ARG A 130 1.97 6.62 21.93
N LEU A 131 2.01 7.52 22.90
CA LEU A 131 2.51 7.23 24.24
C LEU A 131 1.51 6.39 25.05
N THR A 132 0.23 6.73 24.92
CA THR A 132 -0.84 6.07 25.67
C THR A 132 -1.29 4.75 25.05
N SER A 133 -1.05 4.54 23.75
CA SER A 133 -1.52 3.35 23.05
C SER A 133 -1.01 2.05 23.64
N ILE A 134 0.10 2.05 24.41
CA ILE A 134 0.60 0.85 25.12
C ILE A 134 -0.45 0.21 26.02
N LEU A 135 -1.45 0.98 26.43
CA LEU A 135 -2.54 0.56 27.28
C LEU A 135 -3.69 -0.15 26.55
N ASP A 136 -3.78 -0.10 25.21
CA ASP A 136 -4.80 -0.90 24.52
C ASP A 136 -4.42 -2.38 24.51
N THR A 137 -5.42 -3.22 24.71
CA THR A 137 -5.34 -4.66 24.58
C THR A 137 -5.58 -5.11 23.15
N ALA A 138 -6.42 -4.39 22.40
CA ALA A 138 -6.62 -4.59 20.96
C ALA A 138 -6.69 -3.26 20.20
N THR A 139 -6.28 -3.26 18.93
CA THR A 139 -6.37 -2.09 18.05
C THR A 139 -6.88 -2.54 16.68
N PHE A 140 -7.96 -1.92 16.22
CA PHE A 140 -8.49 -2.04 14.87
C PHE A 140 -8.12 -0.82 14.04
N ALA A 141 -7.92 -1.04 12.75
CA ALA A 141 -7.76 0.00 11.76
C ALA A 141 -8.74 -0.25 10.62
N VAL A 142 -9.48 0.79 10.20
CA VAL A 142 -10.56 0.64 9.22
C VAL A 142 -10.07 0.31 7.80
N SER A 143 -8.77 0.49 7.54
CA SER A 143 -8.12 0.10 6.28
C SER A 143 -6.66 -0.28 6.51
N GLU A 144 -6.07 -0.94 5.51
CA GLU A 144 -4.64 -1.24 5.48
C GLU A 144 -3.79 0.04 5.54
N GLU A 145 -4.19 1.10 4.84
CA GLU A 145 -3.54 2.41 4.90
C GLU A 145 -3.54 2.99 6.32
N VAL A 146 -4.70 2.92 7.01
CA VAL A 146 -4.81 3.39 8.39
C VAL A 146 -3.93 2.56 9.30
N ARG A 147 -3.94 1.22 9.16
CA ARG A 147 -3.08 0.30 9.92
C ARG A 147 -1.61 0.64 9.74
N ASP A 148 -1.19 0.85 8.49
CA ASP A 148 0.19 1.16 8.11
C ASP A 148 0.60 2.56 8.55
N SER A 149 -0.35 3.43 8.92
CA SER A 149 -0.09 4.73 9.53
C SER A 149 0.11 4.68 11.06
N VAL A 150 -0.39 3.63 11.74
CA VAL A 150 -0.29 3.46 13.20
C VAL A 150 1.19 3.39 13.61
N ARG A 151 1.56 4.02 14.74
CA ARG A 151 2.94 4.01 15.25
C ARG A 151 2.99 3.55 16.71
N GLY A 152 4.20 3.31 17.22
CA GLY A 152 4.42 2.94 18.61
C GLY A 152 3.98 1.50 18.92
N SER A 153 3.53 1.27 20.14
CA SER A 153 3.11 -0.06 20.63
C SER A 153 1.84 -0.57 19.92
N ALA A 154 0.92 0.32 19.54
CA ALA A 154 -0.29 -0.06 18.81
C ALA A 154 0.01 -0.66 17.43
N ALA A 155 1.09 -0.24 16.77
CA ALA A 155 1.43 -0.76 15.43
C ALA A 155 1.69 -2.28 15.43
N ARG A 156 2.11 -2.84 16.56
CA ARG A 156 2.37 -4.29 16.69
C ARG A 156 1.10 -5.13 16.85
N ARG A 157 -0.02 -4.52 17.22
CA ARG A 157 -1.29 -5.20 17.51
C ARG A 157 -2.46 -4.72 16.65
N ALA A 158 -2.21 -3.73 15.80
CA ALA A 158 -3.23 -3.18 14.92
C ALA A 158 -3.64 -4.24 13.88
N VAL A 159 -4.91 -4.56 13.83
CA VAL A 159 -5.51 -5.47 12.84
C VAL A 159 -6.40 -4.64 11.93
N THR A 160 -6.37 -4.94 10.63
CA THR A 160 -7.29 -4.29 9.69
C THR A 160 -8.66 -4.90 9.87
N LEU A 161 -9.66 -4.09 10.19
CA LEU A 161 -11.05 -4.46 10.25
C LEU A 161 -11.85 -3.41 9.50
N GLN A 162 -12.18 -3.71 8.24
CA GLN A 162 -13.10 -2.87 7.49
C GLN A 162 -14.47 -2.96 8.14
N HIS A 163 -15.04 -1.81 8.49
CA HIS A 163 -16.40 -1.73 9.00
C HIS A 163 -17.37 -1.77 7.83
N GLY A 164 -18.39 -2.60 7.96
CA GLY A 164 -19.47 -2.74 6.98
C GLY A 164 -20.70 -1.88 7.30
N ILE A 165 -21.72 -2.04 6.47
CA ILE A 165 -23.08 -1.49 6.62
C ILE A 165 -24.10 -2.62 6.70
N ASP A 166 -25.32 -2.35 7.18
CA ASP A 166 -26.39 -3.35 7.10
C ASP A 166 -26.92 -3.44 5.66
N VAL A 167 -26.35 -4.36 4.87
CA VAL A 167 -26.64 -4.51 3.43
C VAL A 167 -28.12 -4.77 3.18
N ALA A 168 -28.75 -5.60 4.01
CA ALA A 168 -30.15 -5.95 3.88
C ALA A 168 -31.06 -4.73 4.10
N SER A 169 -30.84 -3.99 5.20
CA SER A 169 -31.61 -2.78 5.50
C SER A 169 -31.42 -1.70 4.44
N ILE A 170 -30.20 -1.57 3.90
CA ILE A 170 -29.90 -0.59 2.86
C ILE A 170 -30.59 -0.94 1.54
N ALA A 171 -30.64 -2.23 1.17
CA ALA A 171 -31.28 -2.69 -0.06
C ALA A 171 -32.79 -2.36 -0.11
N GLU A 172 -33.48 -2.39 1.03
CA GLU A 172 -34.92 -2.06 1.14
C GLU A 172 -35.26 -0.62 0.68
N HIS A 173 -34.29 0.29 0.71
CA HIS A 173 -34.51 1.66 0.24
C HIS A 173 -34.79 1.76 -1.27
N ARG A 174 -34.53 0.72 -2.06
CA ARG A 174 -34.94 0.64 -3.48
C ARG A 174 -36.44 0.74 -3.66
N ASP A 175 -37.23 0.28 -2.70
CA ASP A 175 -38.70 0.29 -2.77
C ASP A 175 -39.27 1.72 -2.79
N ARG A 176 -38.51 2.67 -2.25
CA ARG A 176 -38.87 4.10 -2.22
C ARG A 176 -38.49 4.87 -3.49
N ARG A 177 -37.94 4.20 -4.51
CA ARG A 177 -37.48 4.84 -5.76
C ARG A 177 -38.55 5.70 -6.42
N HIS A 178 -39.77 5.19 -6.53
CA HIS A 178 -40.86 5.93 -7.19
C HIS A 178 -41.23 7.20 -6.42
N GLU A 179 -41.43 7.08 -5.11
CA GLU A 179 -41.77 8.21 -4.22
C GLU A 179 -40.73 9.31 -4.28
N ILE A 180 -39.44 8.96 -4.16
CA ILE A 180 -38.33 9.92 -4.18
C ILE A 180 -38.20 10.60 -5.54
N ARG A 181 -38.40 9.88 -6.65
CA ARG A 181 -38.36 10.48 -8.00
C ARG A 181 -39.49 11.49 -8.20
N VAL A 182 -40.69 11.19 -7.74
CA VAL A 182 -41.84 12.11 -7.78
C VAL A 182 -41.53 13.35 -6.94
N GLU A 183 -41.01 13.18 -5.72
CA GLU A 183 -40.61 14.30 -4.85
C GLU A 183 -39.61 15.25 -5.51
N LEU A 184 -38.62 14.69 -6.22
CA LEU A 184 -37.58 15.45 -6.92
C LEU A 184 -38.01 15.98 -8.31
N GLY A 185 -39.23 15.68 -8.76
CA GLY A 185 -39.69 16.04 -10.10
C GLY A 185 -38.87 15.39 -11.22
N ILE A 186 -38.46 14.13 -11.01
CA ILE A 186 -37.69 13.31 -11.96
C ILE A 186 -38.64 12.32 -12.63
N GLY A 187 -38.58 12.22 -13.96
CA GLY A 187 -39.40 11.26 -14.71
C GLY A 187 -39.08 9.80 -14.39
N SER A 188 -40.04 8.90 -14.59
CA SER A 188 -39.82 7.44 -14.40
C SER A 188 -38.69 6.91 -15.29
N ASP A 189 -38.58 7.46 -16.50
CA ASP A 189 -37.68 7.01 -17.57
C ASP A 189 -36.45 7.92 -17.72
N GLU A 190 -36.30 8.91 -16.83
CA GLU A 190 -35.14 9.79 -16.81
C GLU A 190 -33.97 9.09 -16.09
N PRO A 191 -32.79 8.98 -16.73
CA PRO A 191 -31.63 8.37 -16.09
C PRO A 191 -31.07 9.24 -14.96
N VAL A 192 -30.89 8.67 -13.78
CA VAL A 192 -30.44 9.38 -12.58
C VAL A 192 -29.03 8.95 -12.19
N ILE A 193 -28.13 9.92 -12.15
CA ILE A 193 -26.79 9.80 -11.56
C ILE A 193 -26.89 10.27 -10.11
N GLY A 194 -26.55 9.43 -9.14
CA GLY A 194 -26.59 9.74 -7.71
C GLY A 194 -25.21 9.90 -7.10
N THR A 195 -25.04 10.88 -6.21
CA THR A 195 -23.84 10.98 -5.36
C THR A 195 -24.19 11.46 -3.95
N VAL A 196 -23.62 10.82 -2.92
CA VAL A 196 -23.75 11.22 -1.51
C VAL A 196 -22.37 11.60 -0.99
N ALA A 197 -22.13 12.89 -0.84
CA ALA A 197 -20.82 13.43 -0.51
C ALA A 197 -20.92 14.85 0.07
N ASN A 198 -20.13 15.13 1.12
CA ASN A 198 -20.05 16.48 1.66
C ASN A 198 -19.38 17.46 0.68
N PHE A 199 -19.85 18.71 0.61
CA PHE A 199 -19.27 19.76 -0.26
C PHE A 199 -17.94 20.26 0.30
N ARG A 200 -16.89 19.47 0.10
CA ARG A 200 -15.50 19.69 0.53
C ARG A 200 -14.53 19.52 -0.63
N PRO A 201 -13.32 20.12 -0.56
CA PRO A 201 -12.34 20.04 -1.65
C PRO A 201 -12.03 18.62 -2.11
N GLN A 202 -11.97 17.67 -1.18
CA GLN A 202 -11.67 16.26 -1.45
C GLN A 202 -12.66 15.57 -2.41
N LYS A 203 -13.91 16.03 -2.49
CA LYS A 203 -14.97 15.40 -3.29
C LYS A 203 -15.00 15.88 -4.75
N ASP A 204 -14.18 16.88 -5.07
CA ASP A 204 -13.97 17.41 -6.43
C ASP A 204 -15.25 17.61 -7.27
N TYR A 205 -16.21 18.33 -6.69
CA TYR A 205 -17.38 18.79 -7.42
C TYR A 205 -17.06 19.60 -8.69
N PRO A 206 -15.97 20.39 -8.78
CA PRO A 206 -15.56 21.00 -10.04
C PRO A 206 -15.38 19.98 -11.17
N ASN A 207 -14.71 18.86 -10.92
CA ASN A 207 -14.56 17.77 -11.89
C ASN A 207 -15.91 17.13 -12.27
N LEU A 208 -16.73 16.79 -11.27
CA LEU A 208 -18.06 16.20 -11.50
C LEU A 208 -18.99 17.11 -12.33
N LEU A 209 -19.01 18.41 -12.02
CA LEU A 209 -19.83 19.37 -12.76
C LEU A 209 -19.29 19.61 -14.18
N ALA A 210 -17.97 19.57 -14.39
CA ALA A 210 -17.38 19.63 -15.72
C ALA A 210 -17.76 18.40 -16.57
N ALA A 211 -17.75 17.20 -15.99
CA ALA A 211 -18.22 15.99 -16.65
C ALA A 211 -19.72 16.07 -17.01
N ALA A 212 -20.56 16.58 -16.09
CA ALA A 212 -21.98 16.81 -16.35
C ALA A 212 -22.22 17.83 -17.49
N ALA A 213 -21.41 18.89 -17.58
CA ALA A 213 -21.47 19.83 -18.69
C ALA A 213 -21.16 19.13 -20.03
N GLN A 214 -20.12 18.28 -20.07
CA GLN A 214 -19.80 17.51 -21.27
C GLN A 214 -20.93 16.56 -21.67
N LEU A 215 -21.55 15.84 -20.72
CA LEU A 215 -22.70 14.96 -21.01
C LEU A 215 -23.85 15.74 -21.66
N ARG A 216 -24.16 16.93 -21.13
CA ARG A 216 -25.20 17.79 -21.70
C ARG A 216 -24.82 18.23 -23.11
N ASP A 217 -23.59 18.69 -23.32
CA ASP A 217 -23.13 19.18 -24.61
C ASP A 217 -23.12 18.08 -25.69
N ARG A 218 -22.97 16.82 -25.27
CA ARG A 218 -23.13 15.62 -26.12
C ARG A 218 -24.59 15.19 -26.35
N GLY A 219 -25.56 15.85 -25.69
CA GLY A 219 -26.99 15.51 -25.80
C GLY A 219 -27.42 14.27 -25.02
N VAL A 220 -26.60 13.79 -24.07
CA VAL A 220 -26.95 12.65 -23.22
C VAL A 220 -28.02 13.08 -22.23
N ARG A 221 -29.11 12.30 -22.10
CA ARG A 221 -30.17 12.56 -21.11
C ARG A 221 -29.75 12.08 -19.73
N PHE A 222 -29.74 12.97 -18.74
CA PHE A 222 -29.46 12.61 -17.35
C PHE A 222 -30.01 13.67 -16.36
N ARG A 223 -30.26 13.21 -15.13
CA ARG A 223 -30.36 14.02 -13.92
C ARG A 223 -29.26 13.63 -12.94
N LEU A 224 -28.45 14.58 -12.49
CA LEU A 224 -27.48 14.39 -11.41
C LEU A 224 -28.07 14.85 -10.08
N VAL A 225 -28.24 13.94 -9.13
CA VAL A 225 -28.70 14.24 -7.77
C VAL A 225 -27.51 14.16 -6.82
N ALA A 226 -27.10 15.31 -6.28
CA ALA A 226 -26.01 15.41 -5.32
C ALA A 226 -26.54 15.74 -3.93
N VAL A 227 -26.35 14.79 -3.02
CA VAL A 227 -26.79 14.87 -1.62
C VAL A 227 -25.59 15.17 -0.73
N GLY A 228 -25.70 16.23 0.07
CA GLY A 228 -24.66 16.59 1.01
C GLY A 228 -24.66 18.07 1.38
N GLN A 229 -23.82 18.38 2.36
CA GLN A 229 -23.61 19.74 2.84
C GLN A 229 -22.12 20.01 3.02
N GLY A 230 -21.74 21.28 3.11
CA GLY A 230 -20.36 21.62 3.40
C GLY A 230 -19.98 23.06 3.08
N PRO A 231 -18.75 23.44 3.44
CA PRO A 231 -18.26 24.81 3.27
C PRO A 231 -18.17 25.26 1.80
N LEU A 232 -18.24 24.34 0.84
CA LEU A 232 -18.23 24.67 -0.59
C LEU A 232 -19.63 24.72 -1.22
N ALA A 233 -20.72 24.61 -0.45
CA ALA A 233 -22.09 24.55 -0.99
C ALA A 233 -22.40 25.69 -1.98
N ASP A 234 -22.08 26.92 -1.61
CA ASP A 234 -22.36 28.10 -2.44
C ASP A 234 -21.51 28.11 -3.71
N LYS A 235 -20.21 27.76 -3.59
CA LYS A 235 -19.31 27.65 -4.75
C LYS A 235 -19.74 26.56 -5.74
N VAL A 236 -20.25 25.44 -5.23
CA VAL A 236 -20.78 24.35 -6.08
C VAL A 236 -22.05 24.82 -6.81
N ARG A 237 -22.93 25.55 -6.12
CA ARG A 237 -24.14 26.14 -6.72
C ARG A 237 -23.80 27.18 -7.80
N GLU A 238 -22.90 28.11 -7.50
CA GLU A 238 -22.41 29.11 -8.47
C GLU A 238 -21.79 28.44 -9.69
N ARG A 239 -20.96 27.41 -9.49
CA ARG A 239 -20.31 26.70 -10.61
C ARG A 239 -21.33 25.96 -11.48
N ARG A 240 -22.34 25.33 -10.88
CA ARG A 240 -23.46 24.72 -11.61
C ARG A 240 -24.17 25.77 -12.48
N ASP A 241 -24.42 26.95 -11.91
CA ASP A 241 -25.16 28.01 -12.62
C ASP A 241 -24.34 28.61 -13.76
N GLN A 242 -23.04 28.85 -13.54
CA GLN A 242 -22.09 29.28 -14.57
C GLN A 242 -21.99 28.29 -15.74
N LEU A 243 -22.06 26.99 -15.43
CA LEU A 243 -22.03 25.95 -16.44
C LEU A 243 -23.38 25.76 -17.13
N GLY A 244 -24.47 26.39 -16.68
CA GLY A 244 -25.81 26.21 -17.27
C GLY A 244 -26.46 24.86 -16.94
N LEU A 245 -26.18 24.32 -15.75
CA LEU A 245 -26.59 22.97 -15.32
C LEU A 245 -27.80 22.95 -14.37
N GLN A 246 -28.54 24.05 -14.22
CA GLN A 246 -29.66 24.18 -13.29
C GLN A 246 -30.75 23.13 -13.52
N ASN A 247 -31.00 22.78 -14.79
CA ASN A 247 -31.98 21.79 -15.20
C ASN A 247 -31.44 20.36 -15.21
N HIS A 248 -30.15 20.15 -14.96
CA HIS A 248 -29.53 18.82 -14.96
C HIS A 248 -29.08 18.38 -13.58
N VAL A 249 -28.72 19.32 -12.70
CA VAL A 249 -28.07 19.03 -11.41
C VAL A 249 -28.92 19.54 -10.25
N VAL A 250 -29.43 18.60 -9.46
CA VAL A 250 -30.17 18.83 -8.22
C VAL A 250 -29.22 18.75 -7.03
N LEU A 251 -29.03 19.88 -6.35
CA LEU A 251 -28.27 19.96 -5.10
C LEU A 251 -29.26 19.94 -3.94
N THR A 252 -29.43 18.81 -3.26
CA THR A 252 -30.50 18.64 -2.24
C THR A 252 -30.14 19.22 -0.88
N GLY A 253 -28.85 19.49 -0.63
CA GLY A 253 -28.37 19.82 0.70
C GLY A 253 -28.26 18.59 1.61
N PHE A 254 -28.29 18.81 2.92
CA PHE A 254 -28.34 17.70 3.88
C PHE A 254 -29.71 17.05 3.88
N ARG A 255 -29.73 15.72 3.75
CA ARG A 255 -30.93 14.88 3.81
C ARG A 255 -30.66 13.69 4.74
N ALA A 256 -31.55 13.45 5.69
CA ALA A 256 -31.45 12.32 6.61
C ALA A 256 -31.64 10.98 5.87
N ASP A 257 -32.49 10.99 4.85
CA ASP A 257 -32.84 9.88 3.95
C ASP A 257 -31.92 9.77 2.72
N ALA A 258 -30.64 10.15 2.85
CA ALA A 258 -29.67 10.12 1.76
C ALA A 258 -29.57 8.76 1.04
N THR A 259 -29.74 7.65 1.77
CA THR A 259 -29.74 6.30 1.20
C THR A 259 -30.96 6.04 0.32
N ALA A 260 -32.14 6.56 0.67
CA ALA A 260 -33.33 6.49 -0.18
C ALA A 260 -33.16 7.30 -1.47
N LEU A 261 -32.46 8.44 -1.39
CA LEU A 261 -32.07 9.22 -2.56
C LEU A 261 -31.10 8.45 -3.48
N LEU A 262 -30.14 7.70 -2.92
CA LEU A 262 -29.32 6.78 -3.71
C LEU A 262 -30.16 5.65 -4.31
N GLY A 263 -31.11 5.09 -3.56
CA GLY A 263 -32.02 4.04 -4.06
C GLY A 263 -32.85 4.48 -5.27
N ALA A 264 -33.03 5.79 -5.45
CA ALA A 264 -33.70 6.37 -6.61
C ALA A 264 -32.80 6.54 -7.85
N ALA A 265 -31.48 6.37 -7.72
CA ALA A 265 -30.51 6.50 -8.81
C ALA A 265 -30.45 5.25 -9.71
N ASP A 266 -29.93 5.43 -10.92
CA ASP A 266 -29.63 4.34 -11.87
C ASP A 266 -28.12 4.07 -11.95
N VAL A 267 -27.28 5.03 -11.56
CA VAL A 267 -25.82 4.90 -11.47
C VAL A 267 -25.31 5.74 -10.28
N PHE A 268 -24.36 5.19 -9.53
CA PHE A 268 -23.66 5.93 -8.48
C PHE A 268 -22.36 6.52 -9.03
N VAL A 269 -22.10 7.78 -8.69
CA VAL A 269 -20.85 8.46 -9.04
C VAL A 269 -20.08 8.98 -7.83
N LEU A 270 -18.77 8.75 -7.84
CA LEU A 270 -17.85 9.31 -6.86
C LEU A 270 -16.61 9.90 -7.56
N ALA A 271 -16.58 11.22 -7.70
CA ALA A 271 -15.54 11.94 -8.44
C ALA A 271 -14.37 12.44 -7.58
N SER A 272 -14.13 11.85 -6.40
CA SER A 272 -13.22 12.40 -5.40
C SER A 272 -11.76 12.52 -5.88
N ALA A 273 -11.05 13.55 -5.41
CA ALA A 273 -9.61 13.70 -5.63
C ALA A 273 -8.77 12.81 -4.70
N TRP A 274 -9.29 12.44 -3.53
CA TRP A 274 -8.72 11.45 -2.62
C TRP A 274 -9.78 10.88 -1.67
N GLU A 275 -9.72 9.58 -1.37
CA GLU A 275 -10.63 8.88 -0.46
C GLU A 275 -9.96 7.72 0.29
N GLY A 276 -10.54 7.36 1.44
CA GLY A 276 -10.39 6.02 2.00
C GLY A 276 -11.37 5.06 1.32
N LEU A 277 -12.17 4.33 2.11
CA LEU A 277 -13.34 3.60 1.61
C LEU A 277 -14.62 4.33 2.06
N PRO A 278 -15.32 5.06 1.18
CA PRO A 278 -16.49 5.84 1.57
C PRO A 278 -17.70 4.96 1.88
N VAL A 279 -18.44 5.28 2.94
CA VAL A 279 -19.72 4.60 3.29
C VAL A 279 -20.72 4.66 2.14
N ALA A 280 -20.81 5.80 1.44
CA ALA A 280 -21.69 5.97 0.28
C ALA A 280 -21.40 4.99 -0.87
N LEU A 281 -20.14 4.55 -1.02
CA LEU A 281 -19.79 3.53 -2.00
C LEU A 281 -20.36 2.17 -1.58
N MET A 282 -20.20 1.79 -0.30
CA MET A 282 -20.80 0.56 0.23
C MET A 282 -22.33 0.59 0.12
N GLU A 283 -22.96 1.73 0.43
CA GLU A 283 -24.41 1.92 0.29
C GLU A 283 -24.85 1.73 -1.17
N ALA A 284 -24.11 2.27 -2.13
CA ALA A 284 -24.39 2.08 -3.55
C ALA A 284 -24.27 0.61 -3.99
N LEU A 285 -23.27 -0.12 -3.48
CA LEU A 285 -23.11 -1.55 -3.74
C LEU A 285 -24.30 -2.35 -3.17
N ALA A 286 -24.71 -2.07 -1.93
CA ALA A 286 -25.86 -2.70 -1.29
C ALA A 286 -27.18 -2.44 -2.03
N LEU A 287 -27.32 -1.25 -2.64
CA LEU A 287 -28.44 -0.93 -3.51
C LEU A 287 -28.34 -1.60 -4.91
N GLY A 288 -27.25 -2.29 -5.23
CA GLY A 288 -27.01 -2.87 -6.55
C GLY A 288 -26.95 -1.80 -7.64
N LEU A 289 -26.30 -0.66 -7.36
CA LEU A 289 -26.08 0.39 -8.33
C LEU A 289 -24.78 0.14 -9.11
N PRO A 290 -24.78 0.28 -10.44
CA PRO A 290 -23.54 0.46 -11.20
C PRO A 290 -22.71 1.60 -10.62
N VAL A 291 -21.40 1.40 -10.50
CA VAL A 291 -20.48 2.38 -9.91
C VAL A 291 -19.57 2.97 -10.98
N VAL A 292 -19.50 4.30 -11.02
CA VAL A 292 -18.44 5.05 -11.72
C VAL A 292 -17.68 5.86 -10.68
N ALA A 293 -16.37 5.66 -10.56
CA ALA A 293 -15.60 6.34 -9.53
C ALA A 293 -14.19 6.71 -10.00
N THR A 294 -13.56 7.67 -9.33
CA THR A 294 -12.14 7.96 -9.54
C THR A 294 -11.26 6.89 -8.88
N ASP A 295 -10.16 6.54 -9.54
CA ASP A 295 -9.15 5.61 -9.05
C ASP A 295 -8.27 6.28 -7.98
N VAL A 296 -8.79 6.36 -6.75
CA VAL A 296 -8.13 7.01 -5.61
C VAL A 296 -8.21 6.21 -4.33
N GLY A 297 -7.09 6.11 -3.63
CA GLY A 297 -6.97 5.54 -2.28
C GLY A 297 -7.75 4.24 -2.10
N GLY A 298 -8.59 4.18 -1.06
CA GLY A 298 -9.34 2.95 -0.75
C GLY A 298 -10.38 2.55 -1.80
N VAL A 299 -10.77 3.44 -2.72
CA VAL A 299 -11.67 3.11 -3.84
C VAL A 299 -10.93 2.24 -4.85
N GLY A 300 -9.74 2.66 -5.30
CA GLY A 300 -8.91 1.92 -6.24
C GLY A 300 -8.33 0.62 -5.66
N GLU A 301 -8.14 0.56 -4.35
CA GLU A 301 -7.73 -0.68 -3.66
C GLU A 301 -8.85 -1.70 -3.55
N THR A 302 -10.11 -1.25 -3.54
CA THR A 302 -11.28 -2.10 -3.26
C THR A 302 -12.01 -2.53 -4.53
N MET A 303 -12.18 -1.62 -5.48
CA MET A 303 -12.93 -1.83 -6.72
C MET A 303 -12.02 -2.35 -7.84
N ARG A 304 -12.58 -3.14 -8.75
CA ARG A 304 -11.89 -3.70 -9.92
C ARG A 304 -12.47 -3.08 -11.18
N ASP A 305 -11.63 -2.35 -11.90
CA ASP A 305 -12.02 -1.70 -13.14
C ASP A 305 -12.58 -2.69 -14.16
N HIS A 306 -13.65 -2.29 -14.84
CA HIS A 306 -14.43 -3.06 -15.80
C HIS A 306 -15.09 -4.36 -15.27
N ILE A 307 -14.98 -4.66 -13.98
CA ILE A 307 -15.59 -5.85 -13.36
C ILE A 307 -16.75 -5.43 -12.47
N ASP A 308 -16.52 -4.56 -11.50
CA ASP A 308 -17.53 -4.11 -10.53
C ASP A 308 -17.67 -2.59 -10.42
N ALA A 309 -16.81 -1.84 -11.12
CA ALA A 309 -16.95 -0.41 -11.36
C ALA A 309 -16.31 -0.03 -12.70
N LEU A 310 -16.61 1.17 -13.19
CA LEU A 310 -15.71 1.88 -14.12
C LEU A 310 -14.86 2.86 -13.31
N LEU A 311 -13.55 2.64 -13.30
CA LEU A 311 -12.59 3.50 -12.62
C LEU A 311 -11.95 4.47 -13.61
N VAL A 312 -11.88 5.75 -13.23
CA VAL A 312 -11.30 6.81 -14.08
C VAL A 312 -10.21 7.59 -13.33
N PRO A 313 -9.24 8.21 -14.03
CA PRO A 313 -8.25 9.06 -13.37
C PRO A 313 -8.90 10.23 -12.60
N PRO A 314 -8.39 10.60 -11.40
CA PRO A 314 -8.89 11.76 -10.68
C PRO A 314 -8.60 13.07 -11.42
N GLY A 315 -9.57 13.99 -11.41
CA GLY A 315 -9.47 15.29 -12.08
C GLY A 315 -9.66 15.24 -13.60
N ASP A 316 -9.98 14.09 -14.18
CA ASP A 316 -10.26 13.93 -15.61
C ASP A 316 -11.79 13.95 -15.87
N ALA A 317 -12.30 15.12 -16.19
CA ALA A 317 -13.72 15.32 -16.45
C ALA A 317 -14.20 14.62 -17.72
N THR A 318 -13.32 14.44 -18.70
CA THR A 318 -13.64 13.79 -19.97
C THR A 318 -13.76 12.29 -19.77
N ALA A 319 -12.79 11.66 -19.11
CA ALA A 319 -12.87 10.24 -18.78
C ALA A 319 -14.09 9.93 -17.89
N LEU A 320 -14.39 10.80 -16.93
CA LEU A 320 -15.59 10.66 -16.09
C LEU A 320 -16.89 10.79 -16.90
N ALA A 321 -16.97 11.73 -17.84
CA ALA A 321 -18.12 11.86 -18.74
C ALA A 321 -18.26 10.64 -19.65
N ASP A 322 -17.17 10.14 -20.23
CA ASP A 322 -17.17 8.95 -21.10
C ASP A 322 -17.66 7.71 -20.34
N ALA A 323 -17.18 7.50 -19.11
CA ALA A 323 -17.61 6.38 -18.28
C ALA A 323 -19.10 6.48 -17.89
N LEU A 324 -19.57 7.68 -17.51
CA LEU A 324 -20.98 7.91 -17.20
C LEU A 324 -21.86 7.70 -18.43
N GLU A 325 -21.49 8.25 -19.59
CA GLU A 325 -22.21 8.06 -20.84
C GLU A 325 -22.35 6.58 -21.17
N ARG A 326 -21.25 5.82 -21.12
CA ARG A 326 -21.27 4.36 -21.34
C ARG A 326 -22.26 3.65 -20.43
N VAL A 327 -22.26 3.93 -19.12
CA VAL A 327 -23.21 3.28 -18.19
C VAL A 327 -24.65 3.70 -18.45
N LEU A 328 -24.89 4.93 -18.91
CA LEU A 328 -26.22 5.42 -19.23
C LEU A 328 -26.77 4.83 -20.55
N THR A 329 -25.91 4.59 -21.54
CA THR A 329 -26.32 4.17 -22.89
C THR A 329 -26.17 2.68 -23.17
N ASP A 330 -25.23 1.98 -22.52
CA ASP A 330 -24.96 0.55 -22.69
C ASP A 330 -25.69 -0.27 -21.61
N GLU A 331 -26.87 -0.79 -21.98
CA GLU A 331 -27.71 -1.55 -21.06
C GLU A 331 -27.07 -2.88 -20.58
N PRO A 332 -26.45 -3.71 -21.45
CA PRO A 332 -25.68 -4.88 -21.01
C PRO A 332 -24.59 -4.54 -19.99
N LEU A 333 -23.78 -3.51 -20.24
CA LEU A 333 -22.74 -3.05 -19.32
C LEU A 333 -23.35 -2.62 -17.98
N ARG A 334 -24.41 -1.81 -18.02
CA ARG A 334 -25.11 -1.34 -16.82
C ARG A 334 -25.63 -2.50 -15.97
N ARG A 335 -26.27 -3.49 -16.61
CA ARG A 335 -26.78 -4.69 -15.92
C ARG A 335 -25.65 -5.54 -15.33
N GLY A 336 -24.55 -5.72 -16.06
CA GLY A 336 -23.37 -6.44 -15.58
C GLY A 336 -22.76 -5.79 -14.32
N LEU A 337 -22.56 -4.47 -14.36
CA LEU A 337 -22.02 -3.72 -13.22
C LEU A 337 -22.98 -3.73 -12.02
N ALA A 338 -24.29 -3.61 -12.23
CA ALA A 338 -25.28 -3.70 -11.15
C ALA A 338 -25.27 -5.08 -10.47
N ALA A 339 -25.18 -6.17 -11.25
CA ALA A 339 -25.10 -7.52 -10.71
C ALA A 339 -23.80 -7.75 -9.94
N ALA A 340 -22.68 -7.25 -10.46
CA ALA A 340 -21.39 -7.30 -9.77
C ALA A 340 -21.44 -6.50 -8.45
N ALA A 341 -22.03 -5.30 -8.46
CA ALA A 341 -22.20 -4.48 -7.27
C ALA A 341 -23.01 -5.20 -6.17
N ALA A 342 -24.15 -5.80 -6.55
CA ALA A 342 -24.99 -6.56 -5.62
C ALA A 342 -24.27 -7.79 -5.04
N SER A 343 -23.52 -8.53 -5.87
CA SER A 343 -22.72 -9.68 -5.42
C SER A 343 -21.65 -9.27 -4.40
N ARG A 344 -20.99 -8.13 -4.63
CA ARG A 344 -19.95 -7.61 -3.74
C ARG A 344 -20.46 -7.00 -2.44
N ALA A 345 -21.70 -6.54 -2.41
CA ALA A 345 -22.27 -5.92 -1.22
C ALA A 345 -22.10 -6.79 0.04
N ALA A 346 -22.23 -8.11 -0.09
CA ALA A 346 -22.09 -9.06 1.01
C ALA A 346 -20.71 -9.04 1.67
N GLU A 347 -19.64 -8.64 0.96
CA GLU A 347 -18.30 -8.47 1.53
C GLU A 347 -18.24 -7.31 2.55
N PHE A 348 -19.19 -6.37 2.45
CA PHE A 348 -19.26 -5.16 3.27
C PHE A 348 -20.40 -5.22 4.30
N ASP A 349 -20.90 -6.41 4.65
CA ASP A 349 -21.93 -6.54 5.68
C ASP A 349 -21.36 -6.28 7.08
N VAL A 350 -22.01 -5.38 7.83
CA VAL A 350 -21.61 -4.99 9.18
C VAL A 350 -21.51 -6.19 10.13
N ARG A 351 -22.32 -7.24 9.94
CA ARG A 351 -22.36 -8.44 10.81
C ARG A 351 -21.01 -9.15 10.88
N ALA A 352 -20.24 -9.17 9.79
CA ALA A 352 -18.90 -9.77 9.80
C ALA A 352 -17.94 -9.00 10.73
N SER A 353 -17.97 -7.66 10.64
CA SER A 353 -17.16 -6.80 11.50
C SER A 353 -17.65 -6.81 12.95
N ALA A 354 -18.97 -6.84 13.16
CA ALA A 354 -19.61 -6.90 14.46
C ALA A 354 -19.27 -8.21 15.19
N ALA A 355 -19.31 -9.36 14.50
CA ALA A 355 -18.93 -10.65 15.09
C ALA A 355 -17.47 -10.65 15.58
N THR A 356 -16.56 -10.06 14.81
CA THR A 356 -15.14 -9.92 15.21
C THR A 356 -14.98 -9.03 16.44
N ILE A 357 -15.68 -7.89 16.47
CA ILE A 357 -15.67 -6.95 17.60
C ILE A 357 -16.29 -7.59 18.85
N ALA A 358 -17.44 -8.25 18.71
CA ALA A 358 -18.14 -8.94 19.79
C ALA A 358 -17.29 -10.08 20.38
N ALA A 359 -16.65 -10.89 19.54
CA ALA A 359 -15.72 -11.92 19.99
C ALA A 359 -14.52 -11.32 20.76
N THR A 360 -14.01 -10.17 20.30
CA THR A 360 -12.94 -9.45 21.00
C THR A 360 -13.39 -8.96 22.37
N TYR A 361 -14.59 -8.37 22.48
CA TYR A 361 -15.11 -7.92 23.77
C TYR A 361 -15.27 -9.08 24.76
N ARG A 362 -15.89 -10.19 24.33
CA ARG A 362 -16.08 -11.39 25.16
C ARG A 362 -14.75 -11.95 25.66
N GLY A 363 -13.80 -12.16 24.74
CA GLY A 363 -12.48 -12.68 25.10
C GLY A 363 -11.69 -11.77 26.06
N LEU A 364 -11.96 -10.46 26.05
CA LEU A 364 -11.35 -9.51 26.97
C LEU A 364 -12.04 -9.46 28.34
N ALA A 365 -13.35 -9.69 28.39
CA ALA A 365 -14.13 -9.73 29.62
C ALA A 365 -13.88 -11.02 30.44
N GLU A 366 -13.67 -12.14 29.76
CA GLU A 366 -13.46 -13.46 30.39
C GLU A 366 -12.01 -13.70 30.85
N ALA A 367 -11.03 -12.97 30.32
CA ALA A 367 -9.62 -13.16 30.65
C ALA A 367 -9.22 -12.47 31.98
N GLU A 368 -8.62 -13.23 32.90
CA GLU A 368 -7.92 -12.67 34.08
C GLU A 368 -6.93 -11.57 33.68
N PRO A 369 -6.72 -10.52 34.51
CA PRO A 369 -5.87 -9.39 34.16
C PRO A 369 -4.40 -9.82 34.07
N PRO A 370 -3.77 -9.83 32.88
CA PRO A 370 -2.37 -10.15 32.77
C PRO A 370 -1.55 -8.85 32.89
N GLY A 371 -0.38 -8.98 33.50
CA GLY A 371 0.74 -8.05 33.28
C GLY A 371 1.11 -7.97 31.79
N PRO A 372 2.06 -7.10 31.40
CA PRO A 372 2.41 -6.89 29.99
C PRO A 372 2.84 -8.21 29.36
N ALA A 373 1.93 -8.81 28.59
CA ALA A 373 2.09 -10.15 28.03
C ALA A 373 2.99 -10.11 26.79
N ALA A 374 3.89 -11.09 26.75
CA ALA A 374 4.70 -11.46 25.59
C ALA A 374 3.83 -11.72 24.35
N PRO A 375 4.37 -11.51 23.13
CA PRO A 375 3.63 -11.71 21.90
C PRO A 375 3.20 -13.17 21.77
N LYS A 376 1.89 -13.43 21.81
CA LYS A 376 1.35 -14.69 21.29
C LYS A 376 1.27 -14.62 19.76
N PRO A 377 1.52 -15.75 19.08
CA PRO A 377 1.72 -15.78 17.65
C PRO A 377 0.42 -15.47 16.90
N ASN A 378 0.58 -14.90 15.71
CA ASN A 378 -0.50 -14.72 14.74
C ASN A 378 -1.23 -16.06 14.57
N ALA A 379 -2.53 -16.06 14.80
CA ALA A 379 -3.38 -17.14 14.34
C ALA A 379 -3.19 -17.27 12.81
N PRO A 380 -2.80 -18.44 12.30
CA PRO A 380 -2.82 -18.67 10.87
C PRO A 380 -4.28 -18.76 10.42
N ARG A 381 -4.66 -17.99 9.40
CA ARG A 381 -5.66 -18.49 8.45
C ARG A 381 -4.93 -19.55 7.62
N GLN A 382 -4.86 -20.76 8.15
CA GLN A 382 -4.41 -21.93 7.39
C GLN A 382 -5.55 -22.30 6.44
N GLY A 383 -5.37 -21.98 5.16
CA GLY A 383 -5.49 -23.10 4.23
C GLY A 383 -4.27 -23.98 4.53
N SER A 384 -4.45 -25.27 4.80
CA SER A 384 -3.33 -26.18 5.02
C SER A 384 -2.47 -26.22 3.76
N PHE A 385 -1.25 -25.69 3.83
CA PHE A 385 -0.23 -25.89 2.81
C PHE A 385 1.10 -26.21 3.49
N GLU A 386 1.84 -27.14 2.90
CA GLU A 386 3.14 -27.59 3.36
C GLU A 386 4.23 -26.64 2.84
N ILE A 387 5.28 -26.41 3.63
CA ILE A 387 6.49 -25.72 3.18
C ILE A 387 7.67 -26.68 3.26
N ARG A 388 8.39 -26.83 2.15
CA ARG A 388 9.64 -27.59 2.09
C ARG A 388 10.68 -26.91 1.21
N GLU A 389 11.93 -27.34 1.33
CA GLU A 389 12.99 -26.95 0.39
C GLU A 389 12.71 -27.52 -1.01
N ALA A 390 13.08 -26.75 -2.04
CA ALA A 390 12.97 -27.19 -3.42
C ALA A 390 14.09 -28.17 -3.77
N THR A 391 13.77 -29.16 -4.60
CA THR A 391 14.74 -30.08 -5.20
C THR A 391 14.97 -29.73 -6.67
N LEU A 392 15.91 -30.39 -7.34
CA LEU A 392 16.13 -30.21 -8.77
C LEU A 392 14.91 -30.62 -9.61
N ASP A 393 14.14 -31.60 -9.14
CA ASP A 393 12.95 -32.10 -9.84
C ASP A 393 11.81 -31.07 -9.86
N ASP A 394 11.77 -30.13 -8.90
CA ASP A 394 10.77 -29.08 -8.83
C ASP A 394 10.99 -27.96 -9.87
N ARG A 395 12.16 -27.92 -10.51
CA ARG A 395 12.60 -26.80 -11.34
C ARG A 395 11.66 -26.44 -12.49
N PRO A 396 11.16 -27.39 -13.30
CA PRO A 396 10.24 -27.06 -14.39
C PRO A 396 8.98 -26.33 -13.88
N ALA A 397 8.35 -26.85 -12.82
CA ALA A 397 7.15 -26.27 -12.22
C ALA A 397 7.40 -24.89 -11.57
N MET A 398 8.57 -24.71 -10.95
CA MET A 398 8.97 -23.41 -10.41
C MET A 398 9.13 -22.35 -11.50
N LEU A 399 9.80 -22.69 -12.61
CA LEU A 399 10.01 -21.76 -13.72
C LEU A 399 8.68 -21.39 -14.38
N GLU A 400 7.75 -22.34 -14.51
CA GLU A 400 6.39 -22.07 -15.00
C GLU A 400 5.63 -21.10 -14.08
N LEU A 401 5.67 -21.32 -12.76
CA LEU A 401 5.01 -20.44 -11.79
C LEU A 401 5.64 -19.04 -11.74
N LEU A 402 6.98 -18.96 -11.78
CA LEU A 402 7.72 -17.71 -11.88
C LEU A 402 7.38 -16.99 -13.17
N GLY A 403 7.29 -17.70 -14.29
CA GLY A 403 7.04 -17.08 -15.58
C GLY A 403 5.66 -16.44 -15.68
N ARG A 404 4.62 -17.15 -15.23
CA ARG A 404 3.26 -16.60 -15.12
C ARG A 404 3.18 -15.37 -14.20
N SER A 405 3.94 -15.38 -13.10
CA SER A 405 3.86 -14.32 -12.08
C SER A 405 4.72 -13.09 -12.39
N LEU A 406 5.86 -13.28 -13.04
CA LEU A 406 6.83 -12.22 -13.34
C LEU A 406 6.74 -11.72 -14.79
N GLY A 407 5.76 -12.22 -15.55
CA GLY A 407 5.58 -11.88 -16.96
C GLY A 407 6.80 -12.29 -17.78
N TRP A 408 7.34 -13.48 -17.53
CA TRP A 408 8.39 -14.03 -18.39
C TRP A 408 7.71 -14.52 -19.67
N ASP A 409 8.02 -13.86 -20.79
CA ASP A 409 7.72 -14.39 -22.11
C ASP A 409 8.35 -15.79 -22.27
N ASP A 410 7.94 -16.57 -23.29
CA ASP A 410 8.53 -17.88 -23.64
C ASP A 410 9.98 -17.76 -24.17
N ASP A 411 10.82 -16.91 -23.55
CA ASP A 411 12.22 -16.71 -23.88
C ASP A 411 13.08 -17.81 -23.23
N PRO A 412 13.68 -18.73 -24.01
CA PRO A 412 14.46 -19.84 -23.48
C PRO A 412 15.70 -19.39 -22.68
N ARG A 413 16.18 -18.16 -22.88
CA ARG A 413 17.30 -17.59 -22.11
C ARG A 413 16.97 -17.43 -20.62
N LEU A 414 15.70 -17.42 -20.23
CA LEU A 414 15.30 -17.20 -18.84
C LEU A 414 15.58 -18.42 -17.95
N SER A 415 15.43 -19.63 -18.47
CA SER A 415 15.85 -20.84 -17.75
C SER A 415 17.37 -20.88 -17.56
N GLN A 416 18.12 -20.51 -18.61
CA GLN A 416 19.58 -20.39 -18.53
C GLN A 416 20.00 -19.29 -17.55
N PHE A 417 19.31 -18.15 -17.55
CA PHE A 417 19.55 -17.05 -16.62
C PHE A 417 19.26 -17.44 -15.18
N PHE A 418 18.18 -18.18 -14.93
CA PHE A 418 17.87 -18.71 -13.61
C PHE A 418 18.98 -19.66 -13.12
N GLY A 419 19.43 -20.61 -13.97
CA GLY A 419 20.52 -21.53 -13.62
C GLY A 419 21.85 -20.82 -13.37
N TRP A 420 22.24 -19.89 -14.23
CA TRP A 420 23.41 -19.03 -14.03
C TRP A 420 23.34 -18.26 -12.71
N LYS A 421 22.19 -17.64 -12.43
CA LYS A 421 21.98 -16.81 -11.24
C LYS A 421 22.01 -17.64 -9.96
N HIS A 422 21.39 -18.81 -9.96
CA HIS A 422 21.12 -19.54 -8.72
C HIS A 422 22.03 -20.73 -8.46
N ASP A 423 22.51 -21.42 -9.50
CA ASP A 423 23.32 -22.62 -9.35
C ASP A 423 24.81 -22.31 -9.47
N GLN A 424 25.15 -21.42 -10.41
CA GLN A 424 26.54 -21.09 -10.73
C GLN A 424 27.09 -19.93 -9.89
N ASN A 425 26.32 -19.45 -8.91
CA ASN A 425 26.74 -18.35 -8.03
C ASN A 425 28.00 -18.75 -7.24
N PRO A 426 29.08 -17.94 -7.28
CA PRO A 426 30.34 -18.25 -6.60
C PRO A 426 30.24 -18.27 -5.08
N PHE A 427 29.19 -17.68 -4.50
CA PHE A 427 28.90 -17.73 -3.06
C PHE A 427 28.06 -18.97 -2.67
N GLY A 428 27.83 -19.88 -3.61
CA GLY A 428 27.10 -21.13 -3.46
C GLY A 428 25.67 -21.07 -4.02
N ALA A 429 25.06 -22.25 -4.15
CA ALA A 429 23.71 -22.40 -4.66
C ALA A 429 22.68 -21.64 -3.81
N SER A 430 21.71 -21.01 -4.48
CA SER A 430 20.66 -20.24 -3.82
C SER A 430 19.69 -21.16 -3.09
N PRO A 431 19.43 -20.96 -1.79
CA PRO A 431 18.37 -21.70 -1.11
C PRO A 431 16.97 -21.29 -1.61
N MET A 432 16.08 -22.27 -1.71
CA MET A 432 14.76 -22.15 -2.33
C MET A 432 13.72 -22.93 -1.54
N TRP A 433 12.54 -22.34 -1.34
CA TRP A 433 11.42 -22.97 -0.64
C TRP A 433 10.14 -22.91 -1.47
N LEU A 434 9.33 -23.95 -1.35
CA LEU A 434 8.06 -24.15 -2.02
C LEU A 434 6.93 -24.20 -1.00
N ALA A 435 5.76 -23.69 -1.38
CA ALA A 435 4.53 -23.90 -0.64
C ALA A 435 3.60 -24.78 -1.48
N LEU A 436 3.10 -25.87 -0.90
CA LEU A 436 2.38 -26.93 -1.62
C LEU A 436 1.01 -27.21 -0.97
N ASP A 437 -0.01 -27.44 -1.78
CA ASP A 437 -1.34 -27.91 -1.38
C ASP A 437 -1.60 -29.25 -2.08
N GLY A 438 -1.21 -30.34 -1.43
CA GLY A 438 -1.00 -31.63 -2.10
C GLY A 438 0.13 -31.53 -3.14
N ASP A 439 -0.15 -31.95 -4.37
CA ASP A 439 0.82 -31.87 -5.49
C ASP A 439 0.84 -30.48 -6.16
N ARG A 440 -0.05 -29.56 -5.77
CA ARG A 440 -0.14 -28.23 -6.38
C ARG A 440 0.83 -27.25 -5.74
N MET A 441 1.68 -26.61 -6.56
CA MET A 441 2.58 -25.54 -6.11
C MET A 441 1.85 -24.19 -5.98
N LEU A 442 1.72 -23.69 -4.75
CA LEU A 442 1.09 -22.41 -4.43
C LEU A 442 2.06 -21.23 -4.43
N GLY A 443 3.36 -21.48 -4.25
CA GLY A 443 4.34 -20.40 -4.20
C GLY A 443 5.78 -20.90 -4.16
N VAL A 444 6.69 -20.04 -4.62
CA VAL A 444 8.13 -20.28 -4.60
C VAL A 444 8.85 -19.04 -4.10
N ARG A 445 9.89 -19.25 -3.29
CA ARG A 445 10.70 -18.19 -2.71
C ARG A 445 12.19 -18.54 -2.81
N VAL A 446 12.95 -17.69 -3.51
CA VAL A 446 14.38 -17.89 -3.73
C VAL A 446 15.21 -16.80 -3.04
N PHE A 447 16.34 -17.18 -2.45
CA PHE A 447 17.28 -16.23 -1.86
C PHE A 447 18.67 -16.43 -2.47
N LEU A 448 19.16 -15.42 -3.18
CA LEU A 448 20.48 -15.45 -3.79
C LEU A 448 21.57 -15.27 -2.72
N ARG A 449 22.51 -16.21 -2.63
CA ARG A 449 23.66 -16.07 -1.72
C ARG A 449 24.54 -14.88 -2.13
N TRP A 450 25.04 -14.16 -1.14
CA TRP A 450 25.87 -12.99 -1.33
C TRP A 450 26.92 -12.88 -0.24
N GLU A 451 28.08 -12.32 -0.57
CA GLU A 451 29.08 -11.97 0.43
C GLU A 451 29.44 -10.51 0.33
N PHE A 452 29.53 -9.87 1.50
CA PHE A 452 30.14 -8.56 1.64
C PHE A 452 31.47 -8.68 2.37
N VAL A 453 32.34 -7.69 2.20
CA VAL A 453 33.54 -7.48 3.02
C VAL A 453 33.37 -6.19 3.82
N ARG A 454 33.66 -6.25 5.11
CA ARG A 454 33.73 -5.10 6.02
C ARG A 454 34.94 -5.23 6.92
N GLY A 455 35.84 -4.25 6.89
CA GLY A 455 37.07 -4.28 7.70
C GLY A 455 37.93 -5.54 7.48
N GLY A 456 37.96 -6.06 6.24
CA GLY A 456 38.67 -7.29 5.87
C GLY A 456 37.96 -8.59 6.24
N GLN A 457 36.80 -8.54 6.92
CA GLN A 457 36.02 -9.73 7.27
C GLN A 457 34.86 -9.95 6.30
N VAL A 458 34.62 -11.22 5.95
CA VAL A 458 33.47 -11.63 5.14
C VAL A 458 32.20 -11.62 5.98
N VAL A 459 31.16 -10.99 5.46
CA VAL A 459 29.79 -10.95 6.00
C VAL A 459 28.90 -11.72 5.03
N ARG A 460 28.54 -12.95 5.39
CA ARG A 460 27.60 -13.79 4.62
C ARG A 460 26.22 -13.17 4.64
N ALA A 461 25.64 -12.95 3.47
CA ALA A 461 24.33 -12.34 3.29
C ALA A 461 23.53 -13.10 2.23
N VAL A 462 22.26 -12.75 2.13
CA VAL A 462 21.40 -13.23 1.05
C VAL A 462 20.55 -12.08 0.51
N ARG A 463 20.23 -12.14 -0.78
CA ARG A 463 19.31 -11.23 -1.44
C ARG A 463 18.01 -11.94 -1.74
N ALA A 464 16.90 -11.42 -1.24
CA ALA A 464 15.59 -11.97 -1.59
C ALA A 464 15.26 -11.65 -3.05
N VAL A 465 15.14 -12.67 -3.89
CA VAL A 465 14.93 -12.56 -5.35
C VAL A 465 13.85 -13.56 -5.80
N ASP A 466 13.48 -13.52 -7.09
CA ASP A 466 12.65 -14.52 -7.80
C ASP A 466 11.56 -15.17 -6.94
N THR A 467 10.41 -14.52 -6.88
CA THR A 467 9.32 -14.93 -6.01
C THR A 467 8.00 -14.89 -6.72
N ALA A 468 7.24 -15.95 -6.55
CA ALA A 468 5.92 -16.09 -7.12
C ALA A 468 4.96 -16.68 -6.09
N THR A 469 3.70 -16.27 -6.18
CA THR A 469 2.57 -16.87 -5.48
C THR A 469 1.50 -17.05 -6.54
N ASP A 470 0.98 -18.27 -6.64
CA ASP A 470 -0.09 -18.62 -7.57
C ASP A 470 -1.24 -17.59 -7.42
N PRO A 471 -1.77 -17.02 -8.52
CA PRO A 471 -2.86 -16.04 -8.48
C PRO A 471 -4.05 -16.47 -7.61
N ASP A 472 -4.43 -17.76 -7.65
CA ASP A 472 -5.54 -18.31 -6.87
C ASP A 472 -5.19 -18.47 -5.38
N ALA A 473 -3.89 -18.40 -5.05
CA ALA A 473 -3.37 -18.47 -3.70
C ALA A 473 -2.98 -17.10 -3.12
N GLN A 474 -3.18 -16.01 -3.86
CA GLN A 474 -2.96 -14.66 -3.36
C GLN A 474 -3.90 -14.37 -2.18
N GLY A 475 -3.40 -13.65 -1.17
CA GLY A 475 -4.15 -13.40 0.06
C GLY A 475 -4.17 -14.56 1.08
N ARG A 476 -3.74 -15.78 0.72
CA ARG A 476 -3.63 -16.94 1.66
C ARG A 476 -2.39 -16.88 2.58
N GLY A 477 -1.58 -15.83 2.50
CA GLY A 477 -0.39 -15.66 3.33
C GLY A 477 0.85 -16.48 2.91
N VAL A 478 0.81 -17.16 1.75
CA VAL A 478 1.90 -17.99 1.21
C VAL A 478 3.25 -17.26 1.18
N PHE A 479 3.31 -16.07 0.57
CA PHE A 479 4.52 -15.25 0.50
C PHE A 479 5.16 -14.99 1.88
N ARG A 480 4.33 -14.70 2.88
CA ARG A 480 4.77 -14.44 4.24
C ARG A 480 5.30 -15.70 4.91
N ALA A 481 4.56 -16.80 4.78
CA ALA A 481 4.94 -18.08 5.38
C ALA A 481 6.28 -18.57 4.82
N LEU A 482 6.45 -18.56 3.49
CA LEU A 482 7.71 -18.88 2.82
C LEU A 482 8.86 -17.98 3.28
N THR A 483 8.64 -16.66 3.30
CA THR A 483 9.70 -15.71 3.66
C THR A 483 10.15 -15.86 5.11
N MET A 484 9.22 -16.13 6.03
CA MET A 484 9.56 -16.31 7.45
C MET A 484 10.25 -17.64 7.70
N HIS A 485 9.76 -18.73 7.10
CA HIS A 485 10.40 -20.05 7.17
C HIS A 485 11.85 -19.98 6.65
N ALA A 486 12.03 -19.39 5.47
CA ALA A 486 13.35 -19.18 4.88
C ALA A 486 14.28 -18.35 5.78
N ALA A 487 13.76 -17.28 6.40
CA ALA A 487 14.57 -16.42 7.28
C ALA A 487 15.12 -17.19 8.50
N ASP A 488 14.34 -18.12 9.04
CA ASP A 488 14.77 -18.95 10.16
C ASP A 488 15.79 -20.01 9.73
N ALA A 489 15.58 -20.66 8.58
CA ALA A 489 16.54 -21.62 8.00
C ALA A 489 17.89 -20.96 7.65
N MET A 490 17.87 -19.78 7.01
CA MET A 490 19.10 -19.03 6.66
C MET A 490 19.84 -18.53 7.90
N ARG A 491 19.14 -18.22 8.99
CA ARG A 491 19.79 -17.89 10.27
C ARG A 491 20.58 -19.08 10.80
N ALA A 492 20.03 -20.30 10.70
CA ALA A 492 20.73 -21.52 11.11
C ALA A 492 21.96 -21.82 10.23
N ASP A 493 21.90 -21.48 8.93
CA ASP A 493 23.03 -21.59 7.98
C ASP A 493 24.11 -20.48 8.15
N GLY A 494 24.01 -19.66 9.20
CA GLY A 494 25.01 -18.64 9.51
C GLY A 494 24.98 -17.40 8.60
N VAL A 495 23.87 -17.15 7.92
CA VAL A 495 23.66 -15.91 7.17
C VAL A 495 23.47 -14.75 8.14
N ALA A 496 24.23 -13.68 7.96
CA ALA A 496 24.23 -12.53 8.86
C ALA A 496 23.03 -11.59 8.66
N MET A 497 22.64 -11.39 7.40
CA MET A 497 21.56 -10.48 7.02
C MET A 497 20.91 -10.84 5.69
N VAL A 498 19.67 -10.36 5.52
CA VAL A 498 18.99 -10.30 4.22
C VAL A 498 18.94 -8.86 3.76
N PHE A 499 19.36 -8.59 2.53
CA PHE A 499 19.18 -7.28 1.88
C PHE A 499 18.31 -7.43 0.64
N ASN A 500 17.64 -6.35 0.24
CA ASN A 500 16.86 -6.36 -1.00
C ASN A 500 16.63 -4.93 -1.53
N THR A 501 16.30 -4.82 -2.81
CA THR A 501 15.83 -3.61 -3.48
C THR A 501 14.38 -3.78 -3.97
N PRO A 502 13.41 -3.95 -3.05
CA PRO A 502 12.05 -4.27 -3.43
C PRO A 502 11.42 -3.14 -4.25
N ASN A 503 10.66 -3.51 -5.27
CA ASN A 503 9.83 -2.57 -6.02
C ASN A 503 8.72 -1.97 -5.12
N ALA A 504 8.01 -0.96 -5.62
CA ALA A 504 7.01 -0.25 -4.82
C ALA A 504 5.88 -1.17 -4.31
N GLN A 505 5.53 -2.21 -5.08
CA GLN A 505 4.47 -3.18 -4.76
C GLN A 505 4.88 -4.17 -3.66
N SER A 506 6.10 -4.72 -3.72
CA SER A 506 6.56 -5.74 -2.78
C SER A 506 7.15 -5.16 -1.49
N ARG A 507 7.65 -3.92 -1.52
CA ARG A 507 8.30 -3.26 -0.38
C ARG A 507 7.43 -3.23 0.89
N PRO A 508 6.13 -2.89 0.86
CA PRO A 508 5.28 -2.94 2.04
C PRO A 508 5.28 -4.33 2.70
N GLY A 509 5.24 -5.40 1.91
CA GLY A 509 5.30 -6.79 2.40
C GLY A 509 6.58 -7.08 3.18
N TYR A 510 7.74 -6.69 2.65
CA TYR A 510 9.02 -6.83 3.37
C TYR A 510 9.04 -6.04 4.70
N LEU A 511 8.54 -4.80 4.69
CA LEU A 511 8.51 -3.97 5.90
C LEU A 511 7.57 -4.56 6.97
N LYS A 512 6.42 -5.11 6.57
CA LYS A 512 5.49 -5.85 7.45
C LYS A 512 6.16 -7.08 8.09
N MET A 513 7.13 -7.70 7.39
CA MET A 513 7.90 -8.83 7.89
C MET A 513 9.19 -8.42 8.63
N GLY A 514 9.37 -7.15 9.03
CA GLY A 514 10.50 -6.74 9.87
C GLY A 514 11.78 -6.37 9.11
N TRP A 515 11.73 -6.24 7.77
CA TRP A 515 12.77 -5.50 7.05
C TRP A 515 12.67 -4.02 7.40
N ARG A 516 13.81 -3.34 7.34
CA ARG A 516 13.95 -1.91 7.59
C ARG A 516 14.39 -1.22 6.31
N ASN A 517 13.90 0.00 6.11
CA ASN A 517 14.37 0.85 5.01
C ASN A 517 15.73 1.44 5.39
N VAL A 518 16.76 1.12 4.60
CA VAL A 518 18.12 1.69 4.76
C VAL A 518 18.17 3.07 4.13
N GLY A 519 17.56 3.23 2.96
CA GLY A 519 17.51 4.48 2.21
C GLY A 519 17.51 4.26 0.71
N ARG A 520 17.36 5.36 -0.05
CA ARG A 520 17.44 5.33 -1.51
C ARG A 520 18.88 5.54 -1.94
N TYR A 521 19.43 4.60 -2.71
CA TYR A 521 20.80 4.71 -3.19
C TYR A 521 20.92 5.89 -4.17
N PRO A 522 21.93 6.78 -4.03
CA PRO A 522 22.11 7.90 -4.95
C PRO A 522 22.54 7.39 -6.32
N VAL A 523 22.00 8.02 -7.37
CA VAL A 523 22.29 7.71 -8.77
C VAL A 523 22.57 9.03 -9.50
N SER A 524 23.54 9.00 -10.40
CA SER A 524 23.90 10.10 -11.28
C SER A 524 23.92 9.64 -12.73
N ALA A 525 23.66 10.57 -13.65
CA ALA A 525 23.64 10.29 -15.08
C ALA A 525 24.33 11.40 -15.88
N ARG A 526 24.82 11.04 -17.05
CA ARG A 526 25.44 11.94 -18.03
C ARG A 526 24.80 11.71 -19.39
N VAL A 527 24.28 12.76 -20.00
CA VAL A 527 23.77 12.68 -21.38
C VAL A 527 24.90 12.76 -22.40
N ALA A 528 24.74 12.08 -23.54
CA ALA A 528 25.69 12.13 -24.65
C ALA A 528 25.76 13.52 -25.31
N GLY A 529 24.63 14.26 -25.29
CA GLY A 529 24.54 15.62 -25.80
C GLY A 529 23.17 16.27 -25.50
N PRO A 530 22.96 17.54 -25.86
CA PRO A 530 21.74 18.28 -25.54
C PRO A 530 20.46 17.66 -26.10
N THR A 531 20.53 17.07 -27.30
CA THR A 531 19.41 16.37 -27.95
C THR A 531 18.97 15.10 -27.23
N HIS A 532 19.87 14.48 -26.46
CA HIS A 532 19.63 13.23 -25.74
C HIS A 532 19.00 13.42 -24.35
N LEU A 533 18.80 14.68 -23.92
CA LEU A 533 18.07 15.00 -22.69
C LEU A 533 16.59 14.59 -22.75
N TRP A 534 15.98 14.71 -23.92
CA TRP A 534 14.55 14.41 -24.08
C TRP A 534 14.25 12.90 -24.04
N PRO A 535 14.98 12.03 -24.77
CA PRO A 535 14.91 10.57 -24.58
C PRO A 535 15.10 10.15 -23.12
N MET A 536 16.15 10.63 -22.44
CA MET A 536 16.41 10.31 -21.03
C MET A 536 15.27 10.73 -20.10
N ARG A 537 14.68 11.91 -20.30
CA ARG A 537 13.59 12.42 -19.46
C ARG A 537 12.29 11.64 -19.65
N ASN A 538 12.06 11.13 -20.86
CA ASN A 538 10.85 10.40 -21.23
C ASN A 538 10.93 8.89 -20.95
N ALA A 539 12.13 8.36 -20.71
CA ALA A 539 12.39 6.97 -20.33
C ALA A 539 11.90 6.64 -18.91
N ARG A 540 10.59 6.76 -18.65
CA ARG A 540 9.91 6.51 -17.37
C ARG A 540 9.36 5.08 -17.25
N VAL A 541 9.99 4.14 -17.93
CA VAL A 541 9.63 2.72 -17.94
C VAL A 541 10.76 1.87 -17.35
N ALA A 542 10.48 0.60 -17.06
CA ALA A 542 11.51 -0.37 -16.75
C ALA A 542 12.48 -0.50 -17.93
N ALA A 543 13.77 -0.68 -17.65
CA ALA A 543 14.72 -0.97 -18.70
C ALA A 543 14.63 -2.45 -19.09
N ASP A 544 14.96 -2.73 -20.34
CA ASP A 544 15.02 -4.09 -20.87
C ASP A 544 16.02 -4.92 -20.07
N ARG A 545 15.67 -6.20 -19.91
CA ARG A 545 16.51 -7.16 -19.19
C ARG A 545 17.81 -7.40 -19.95
N TRP A 546 17.66 -7.72 -21.23
CA TRP A 546 18.76 -8.10 -22.11
C TRP A 546 19.50 -6.88 -22.63
N SER A 547 20.81 -7.05 -22.75
CA SER A 547 21.66 -6.01 -23.29
C SER A 547 21.43 -5.83 -24.78
N GLN A 548 21.73 -4.62 -25.25
CA GLN A 548 21.91 -4.35 -26.67
C GLN A 548 23.38 -4.61 -27.01
N PRO A 549 23.70 -5.08 -28.24
CA PRO A 549 25.06 -5.28 -28.67
C PRO A 549 25.90 -4.00 -28.49
N LEU A 550 27.08 -4.15 -27.90
CA LEU A 550 28.03 -3.06 -27.69
C LEU A 550 29.38 -3.43 -28.29
N ALA A 551 29.74 -2.78 -29.40
CA ALA A 551 31.00 -3.04 -30.09
C ALA A 551 32.23 -2.52 -29.31
N LEU A 552 32.03 -1.63 -28.35
CA LEU A 552 33.10 -1.01 -27.58
C LEU A 552 33.52 -1.89 -26.39
N GLY A 553 34.81 -1.86 -26.08
CA GLY A 553 35.40 -2.55 -24.93
C GLY A 553 35.79 -3.99 -25.21
N SER A 554 36.41 -4.63 -24.23
CA SER A 554 36.84 -6.03 -24.27
C SER A 554 35.89 -6.93 -23.48
N ASP A 555 36.06 -8.25 -23.67
CA ASP A 555 35.39 -9.26 -22.86
C ASP A 555 35.91 -9.22 -21.41
N VAL A 556 34.98 -9.28 -20.44
CA VAL A 556 35.34 -9.15 -19.03
C VAL A 556 36.08 -10.38 -18.52
N SER A 557 35.73 -11.59 -18.96
CA SER A 557 36.41 -12.82 -18.53
C SER A 557 37.86 -12.84 -19.00
N GLN A 558 38.09 -12.52 -20.28
CA GLN A 558 39.46 -12.43 -20.84
C GLN A 558 40.31 -11.40 -20.10
N TRP A 559 39.73 -10.25 -19.75
CA TRP A 559 40.46 -9.24 -18.97
C TRP A 559 40.76 -9.70 -17.54
N VAL A 560 39.82 -10.39 -16.88
CA VAL A 560 40.06 -10.96 -15.55
C VAL A 560 41.21 -11.97 -15.60
N ASP A 561 41.25 -12.84 -16.61
CA ASP A 561 42.32 -13.82 -16.78
C ASP A 561 43.69 -13.14 -16.98
N ALA A 562 43.74 -12.07 -17.77
CA ALA A 562 44.96 -11.29 -18.01
C ALA A 562 45.46 -10.53 -16.76
N ASN A 563 44.59 -10.26 -15.77
CA ASN A 563 44.90 -9.44 -14.60
C ASN A 563 44.82 -10.21 -13.26
N GLU A 564 44.69 -11.54 -13.30
CA GLU A 564 44.46 -12.35 -12.09
C GLU A 564 45.64 -12.31 -11.10
N ALA A 565 46.87 -12.14 -11.59
CA ALA A 565 48.08 -12.09 -10.77
C ALA A 565 48.26 -10.77 -9.99
N GLU A 566 47.75 -9.64 -10.51
CA GLU A 566 47.80 -8.33 -9.85
C GLU A 566 46.46 -7.58 -9.99
N PRO A 567 45.42 -7.99 -9.23
CA PRO A 567 44.07 -7.52 -9.45
C PRO A 567 43.89 -6.06 -8.99
N PRO A 568 43.58 -5.11 -9.90
CA PRO A 568 43.39 -3.72 -9.52
C PRO A 568 42.18 -3.48 -8.58
N TRP A 569 41.23 -4.41 -8.53
CA TRP A 569 40.05 -4.34 -7.66
C TRP A 569 40.31 -4.70 -6.18
N MET A 570 41.49 -5.23 -5.86
CA MET A 570 41.88 -5.54 -4.46
C MET A 570 42.53 -4.35 -3.73
N ARG A 571 42.90 -3.26 -4.41
CA ARG A 571 43.77 -2.21 -3.84
C ARG A 571 43.01 -0.99 -3.30
N SER A 572 42.12 -1.19 -2.35
CA SER A 572 41.63 -0.07 -1.52
C SER A 572 41.83 -0.37 -0.05
N GLU A 573 42.42 0.56 0.71
CA GLU A 573 42.55 0.44 2.16
C GLU A 573 41.21 0.02 2.80
N PRO A 574 41.23 -0.89 3.80
CA PRO A 574 40.01 -1.39 4.41
C PRO A 574 39.31 -0.27 5.19
N ASP A 575 38.30 0.34 4.56
CA ASP A 575 37.31 1.13 5.29
C ASP A 575 36.52 0.18 6.19
N VAL A 576 36.85 0.17 7.48
CA VAL A 576 36.27 -0.70 8.50
C VAL A 576 34.76 -0.51 8.67
N ARG A 577 34.19 0.59 8.16
CA ARG A 577 32.76 0.89 8.23
C ARG A 577 32.05 0.54 6.93
N ALA A 578 32.75 0.49 5.80
CA ALA A 578 32.15 0.21 4.50
C ALA A 578 31.79 -1.28 4.34
N LEU A 579 30.61 -1.51 3.79
CA LEU A 579 30.13 -2.80 3.34
C LEU A 579 30.20 -2.83 1.81
N ARG A 580 31.11 -3.64 1.27
CA ARG A 580 31.34 -3.78 -0.18
C ARG A 580 31.09 -5.22 -0.61
N THR A 581 30.56 -5.46 -1.81
CA THR A 581 30.48 -6.84 -2.31
C THR A 581 31.87 -7.47 -2.33
N HIS A 582 31.96 -8.75 -2.00
CA HIS A 582 33.20 -9.51 -2.06
C HIS A 582 33.58 -9.78 -3.53
N THR A 583 34.25 -8.82 -4.15
CA THR A 583 34.60 -8.86 -5.58
C THR A 583 35.88 -9.67 -5.80
N THR A 584 35.75 -10.97 -6.02
CA THR A 584 36.83 -11.88 -6.42
C THR A 584 36.90 -12.02 -7.95
N ALA A 585 37.99 -12.60 -8.47
CA ALA A 585 38.09 -12.94 -9.90
C ALA A 585 36.92 -13.84 -10.34
N THR A 586 36.59 -14.86 -9.56
CA THR A 586 35.44 -15.75 -9.79
C THR A 586 34.12 -14.98 -9.81
N PHE A 587 33.93 -14.02 -8.89
CA PHE A 587 32.74 -13.16 -8.89
C PHE A 587 32.65 -12.29 -10.14
N LEU A 588 33.76 -11.69 -10.58
CA LEU A 588 33.77 -10.86 -11.79
C LEU A 588 33.44 -11.69 -13.04
N ARG A 589 34.06 -12.87 -13.21
CA ARG A 589 33.76 -13.81 -14.30
C ARG A 589 32.29 -14.21 -14.29
N TRP A 590 31.77 -14.67 -13.15
CA TRP A 590 30.37 -15.04 -13.03
C TRP A 590 29.43 -13.87 -13.35
N ARG A 591 29.63 -12.72 -12.69
CA ARG A 591 28.68 -11.60 -12.72
C ARG A 591 28.68 -10.87 -14.06
N TYR A 592 29.85 -10.70 -14.67
CA TYR A 592 30.05 -9.80 -15.81
C TYR A 592 30.61 -10.49 -17.06
N GLY A 593 31.07 -11.74 -16.94
CA GLY A 593 31.60 -12.52 -18.06
C GLY A 593 30.60 -13.48 -18.70
N ASN A 594 29.30 -13.34 -18.41
CA ASN A 594 28.25 -14.18 -19.00
C ASN A 594 27.71 -13.57 -20.30
N ASP A 595 27.44 -14.43 -21.28
CA ASP A 595 26.92 -14.05 -22.60
C ASP A 595 25.44 -13.60 -22.56
N LEU A 596 24.74 -13.79 -21.44
CA LEU A 596 23.32 -13.41 -21.32
C LEU A 596 23.15 -11.90 -21.18
N LEU A 597 24.04 -11.25 -20.46
CA LEU A 597 23.98 -9.82 -20.17
C LEU A 597 25.08 -9.01 -20.87
N GLU A 598 25.99 -9.65 -21.59
CA GLU A 598 26.96 -9.03 -22.51
C GLU A 598 27.65 -7.78 -21.94
N TYR A 599 28.14 -7.83 -20.70
CA TYR A 599 28.90 -6.71 -20.16
C TYR A 599 30.22 -6.59 -20.91
N ARG A 600 30.68 -5.36 -21.09
CA ARG A 600 31.95 -5.02 -21.72
C ARG A 600 32.82 -4.26 -20.74
N LEU A 601 34.13 -4.44 -20.85
CA LEU A 601 35.09 -3.67 -20.11
C LEU A 601 35.66 -2.54 -20.97
N LEU A 602 35.60 -1.33 -20.45
CA LEU A 602 36.34 -0.18 -20.98
C LEU A 602 37.54 0.06 -20.08
N GLU A 603 38.72 0.26 -20.65
CA GLU A 603 39.91 0.60 -19.86
C GLU A 603 40.84 1.58 -20.57
N ASP A 604 41.57 2.34 -19.75
CA ASP A 604 42.72 3.15 -20.15
C ASP A 604 43.83 3.02 -19.08
N ALA A 605 44.86 3.87 -19.17
CA ALA A 605 45.97 3.88 -18.22
C ALA A 605 45.58 4.22 -16.76
N HIS A 606 44.38 4.77 -16.53
CA HIS A 606 43.96 5.34 -15.25
C HIS A 606 42.75 4.64 -14.63
N ALA A 607 41.86 4.04 -15.44
CA ALA A 607 40.65 3.39 -14.98
C ALA A 607 40.30 2.15 -15.81
N ALA A 608 39.48 1.29 -15.20
CA ALA A 608 38.80 0.20 -15.88
C ALA A 608 37.37 0.07 -15.33
N VAL A 609 36.40 0.08 -16.23
CA VAL A 609 34.97 0.20 -15.93
C VAL A 609 34.21 -0.86 -16.70
N ILE A 610 33.35 -1.59 -15.98
CA ILE A 610 32.43 -2.56 -16.57
C ILE A 610 31.13 -1.84 -16.92
N VAL A 611 30.70 -1.96 -18.17
CA VAL A 611 29.50 -1.34 -18.70
C VAL A 611 28.59 -2.35 -19.40
N ARG A 612 27.33 -2.01 -19.56
CA ARG A 612 26.44 -2.66 -20.54
C ARG A 612 25.52 -1.64 -21.18
N LEU A 613 25.10 -1.90 -22.41
CA LEU A 613 24.10 -1.09 -23.11
C LEU A 613 22.74 -1.77 -22.99
N ARG A 614 21.69 -1.03 -22.65
CA ARG A 614 20.31 -1.57 -22.65
C ARG A 614 19.32 -0.52 -23.12
N ARG A 615 18.13 -0.96 -23.50
CA ARG A 615 17.05 -0.06 -23.89
C ARG A 615 16.14 0.25 -22.70
N ARG A 616 15.61 1.47 -22.63
CA ARG A 616 14.62 1.91 -21.65
C ARG A 616 13.59 2.78 -22.36
N GLY A 617 12.51 2.15 -22.83
CA GLY A 617 11.59 2.79 -23.77
C GLY A 617 12.33 3.11 -25.07
N ASP A 618 12.25 4.36 -25.52
CA ASP A 618 12.95 4.78 -26.74
C ASP A 618 14.43 5.11 -26.54
N ALA A 619 14.89 5.20 -25.28
CA ALA A 619 16.26 5.59 -24.97
C ALA A 619 17.22 4.39 -24.85
N LEU A 620 18.45 4.57 -25.30
CA LEU A 620 19.59 3.68 -25.05
C LEU A 620 20.38 4.16 -23.83
N GLU A 621 20.44 3.32 -22.81
CA GLU A 621 21.06 3.59 -21.52
C GLU A 621 22.37 2.79 -21.38
N LEU A 622 23.49 3.50 -21.23
CA LEU A 622 24.79 2.92 -20.89
C LEU A 622 24.90 2.78 -19.36
N VAL A 623 24.77 1.57 -18.86
CA VAL A 623 24.87 1.29 -17.42
C VAL A 623 26.33 1.10 -17.04
N ILE A 624 26.85 1.95 -16.15
CA ILE A 624 28.14 1.74 -15.50
C ILE A 624 27.91 0.76 -14.34
N ALA A 625 28.25 -0.51 -14.59
CA ALA A 625 27.96 -1.60 -13.69
C ALA A 625 28.92 -1.64 -12.50
N ALA A 626 30.23 -1.46 -12.75
CA ALA A 626 31.26 -1.42 -11.71
C ALA A 626 32.51 -0.65 -12.19
N VAL A 627 33.26 -0.09 -11.24
CA VAL A 627 34.63 0.42 -11.46
C VAL A 627 35.58 -0.56 -10.81
N VAL A 628 36.44 -1.21 -11.62
CA VAL A 628 37.36 -2.27 -11.16
C VAL A 628 38.81 -1.80 -11.04
N ARG A 629 39.15 -0.67 -11.68
CA ARG A 629 40.43 0.04 -11.51
C ARG A 629 40.19 1.55 -11.58
N GLY A 630 40.96 2.32 -10.82
CA GLY A 630 40.89 3.77 -10.81
C GLY A 630 39.83 4.33 -9.86
N ASP A 631 39.85 5.65 -9.69
CA ASP A 631 38.87 6.34 -8.86
C ASP A 631 37.61 6.72 -9.66
N THR A 632 36.64 7.29 -8.96
CA THR A 632 35.36 7.74 -9.52
C THR A 632 35.55 8.80 -10.63
N ALA A 633 36.58 9.64 -10.55
CA ALA A 633 36.82 10.72 -11.50
C ALA A 633 37.49 10.22 -12.78
N ALA A 634 38.47 9.32 -12.67
CA ALA A 634 39.09 8.64 -13.80
C ALA A 634 38.05 7.80 -14.56
N ALA A 635 37.21 7.05 -13.84
CA ALA A 635 36.10 6.31 -14.43
C ALA A 635 35.10 7.22 -15.16
N ASP A 636 34.77 8.38 -14.59
CA ASP A 636 33.90 9.36 -15.25
C ASP A 636 34.48 9.89 -16.56
N THR A 637 35.79 10.17 -16.58
CA THR A 637 36.49 10.65 -17.78
C THR A 637 36.47 9.58 -18.87
N LEU A 638 36.81 8.34 -18.54
CA LEU A 638 36.78 7.22 -19.47
C LEU A 638 35.38 7.03 -20.06
N VAL A 639 34.34 7.01 -19.22
CA VAL A 639 32.96 6.87 -19.71
C VAL A 639 32.55 8.07 -20.55
N ALA A 640 32.93 9.30 -20.18
CA ALA A 640 32.60 10.49 -20.97
C ALA A 640 33.22 10.43 -22.38
N GLN A 641 34.44 9.91 -22.51
CA GLN A 641 35.12 9.71 -23.81
C GLN A 641 34.48 8.58 -24.61
N SER A 642 34.03 7.53 -23.94
CA SER A 642 33.43 6.33 -24.57
C SER A 642 31.94 6.46 -24.89
N LEU A 643 31.22 7.41 -24.29
CA LEU A 643 29.76 7.50 -24.38
C LEU A 643 29.25 7.72 -25.81
N HIS A 644 29.97 8.50 -26.62
CA HIS A 644 29.57 8.70 -28.02
C HIS A 644 29.76 7.43 -28.86
N GLY A 645 30.86 6.70 -28.62
CA GLY A 645 31.18 5.45 -29.31
C GLY A 645 30.29 4.26 -28.94
N SER A 646 29.49 4.37 -27.86
CA SER A 646 28.54 3.32 -27.47
C SER A 646 27.17 3.47 -28.15
N GLY A 647 26.88 4.61 -28.78
CA GLY A 647 25.56 4.92 -29.34
C GLY A 647 24.46 5.16 -28.30
N ALA A 648 24.81 5.27 -27.01
CA ALA A 648 23.84 5.51 -25.95
C ALA A 648 23.39 6.98 -25.86
N ASP A 649 22.15 7.21 -25.47
CA ASP A 649 21.63 8.56 -25.18
C ASP A 649 22.22 9.13 -23.89
N TYR A 650 22.43 8.28 -22.89
CA TYR A 650 23.00 8.67 -21.61
C TYR A 650 23.68 7.50 -20.88
N ALA A 651 24.63 7.83 -20.01
CA ALA A 651 25.23 6.91 -19.05
C ALA A 651 24.64 7.09 -17.65
N ILE A 652 24.55 6.02 -16.87
CA ILE A 652 24.03 6.02 -15.50
C ILE A 652 24.89 5.19 -14.54
N ARG A 653 25.04 5.65 -13.29
CA ARG A 653 25.79 4.95 -12.24
C ARG A 653 25.24 5.21 -10.84
N THR A 654 25.59 4.34 -9.89
CA THR A 654 25.43 4.68 -8.48
C THR A 654 26.51 5.65 -7.99
N GLY A 655 26.21 6.46 -6.99
CA GLY A 655 27.15 7.37 -6.34
C GLY A 655 26.88 8.86 -6.59
N PRO A 656 27.73 9.73 -6.03
CA PRO A 656 27.55 11.18 -6.10
C PRO A 656 27.71 11.72 -7.53
N ALA A 657 27.09 12.86 -7.78
CA ALA A 657 27.25 13.61 -9.03
C ALA A 657 28.68 14.16 -9.17
N ASN A 658 29.16 14.23 -10.39
CA ASN A 658 30.43 14.86 -10.75
C ASN A 658 30.20 15.83 -11.90
N LEU A 659 29.88 17.08 -11.55
CA LEU A 659 29.50 18.11 -12.53
C LEU A 659 30.65 18.45 -13.48
N ARG A 660 31.92 18.31 -13.05
CA ARG A 660 33.09 18.55 -13.90
C ARG A 660 33.12 17.60 -15.10
N ASN A 661 32.72 16.35 -14.86
CA ASN A 661 32.61 15.33 -15.90
C ASN A 661 31.15 15.16 -16.37
N GLY A 662 30.30 16.17 -16.17
CA GLY A 662 28.91 16.25 -16.64
C GLY A 662 27.95 15.18 -16.09
N PHE A 663 28.30 14.50 -15.00
CA PHE A 663 27.37 13.65 -14.26
C PHE A 663 26.53 14.48 -13.32
N VAL A 664 25.23 14.52 -13.55
CA VAL A 664 24.24 15.23 -12.74
C VAL A 664 23.46 14.25 -11.84
N PRO A 665 23.00 14.69 -10.66
CA PRO A 665 22.20 13.82 -9.80
C PRO A 665 20.83 13.55 -10.45
N VAL A 666 20.37 12.30 -10.37
CA VAL A 666 19.02 11.91 -10.82
C VAL A 666 18.16 11.57 -9.60
N PRO A 667 17.58 12.60 -8.94
CA PRO A 667 16.81 12.37 -7.72
C PRO A 667 15.64 11.43 -7.99
N LYS A 668 15.39 10.51 -7.05
CA LYS A 668 14.31 9.51 -7.08
C LYS A 668 14.49 8.33 -8.06
N ALA A 669 15.52 8.31 -8.91
CA ALA A 669 15.77 7.19 -9.83
C ALA A 669 16.42 5.96 -9.16
N GLY A 670 17.21 6.16 -8.10
CA GLY A 670 17.92 5.05 -7.47
C GLY A 670 17.03 4.07 -6.71
N PRO A 671 17.47 2.80 -6.57
CA PRO A 671 16.71 1.77 -5.86
C PRO A 671 16.66 2.05 -4.36
N ILE A 672 15.60 1.57 -3.71
CA ILE A 672 15.45 1.66 -2.26
C ILE A 672 16.00 0.38 -1.65
N LEU A 673 17.06 0.52 -0.85
CA LEU A 673 17.66 -0.59 -0.14
C LEU A 673 16.89 -0.88 1.15
N THR A 674 16.55 -2.15 1.33
CA THR A 674 15.96 -2.68 2.56
C THR A 674 16.87 -3.74 3.15
N TRP A 675 16.80 -3.89 4.47
CA TRP A 675 17.69 -4.75 5.23
C TRP A 675 16.95 -5.42 6.38
N ARG A 676 17.29 -6.67 6.67
CA ARG A 676 16.86 -7.40 7.87
C ARG A 676 18.05 -8.14 8.47
N ALA A 677 18.30 -7.90 9.76
CA ALA A 677 19.24 -8.73 10.53
C ALA A 677 18.70 -10.16 10.68
N LEU A 678 19.60 -11.13 10.48
CA LEU A 678 19.42 -12.50 10.95
C LEU A 678 20.27 -12.71 12.21
N THR A 679 21.57 -12.45 12.12
CA THR A 679 22.51 -12.49 13.27
C THR A 679 23.34 -11.21 13.44
N GLU A 680 23.42 -10.34 12.43
CA GLU A 680 24.23 -9.12 12.48
C GLU A 680 23.65 -8.05 13.45
N PRO A 681 24.48 -7.47 14.35
CA PRO A 681 24.02 -6.45 15.27
C PRO A 681 23.90 -5.08 14.56
N GLY A 682 22.67 -4.70 14.24
CA GLY A 682 22.34 -3.34 13.82
C GLY A 682 22.43 -3.09 12.32
N MET A 683 21.62 -2.13 11.86
CA MET A 683 21.50 -1.80 10.43
C MET A 683 22.62 -0.85 10.00
N PRO A 684 23.47 -1.18 9.02
CA PRO A 684 24.46 -0.25 8.50
C PRO A 684 23.75 0.95 7.84
N PRO A 685 24.14 2.20 8.15
CA PRO A 685 23.56 3.38 7.51
C PRO A 685 23.86 3.38 6.03
N LEU A 686 23.00 3.99 5.20
CA LEU A 686 23.15 4.01 3.74
C LEU A 686 24.57 4.43 3.29
N GLY A 687 25.16 5.43 3.96
CA GLY A 687 26.51 5.92 3.66
C GLY A 687 27.65 4.93 3.91
N ASN A 688 27.38 3.77 4.52
CA ASN A 688 28.34 2.68 4.68
C ASN A 688 28.22 1.63 3.56
N TRP A 689 27.13 1.61 2.80
CA TRP A 689 27.00 0.71 1.66
C TRP A 689 27.83 1.25 0.49
N ARG A 690 28.58 0.36 -0.18
CA ARG A 690 29.35 0.66 -1.41
C ARG A 690 28.90 -0.26 -2.54
N ALA A 691 27.59 -0.42 -2.67
CA ALA A 691 26.99 -1.17 -3.76
C ALA A 691 27.04 -0.39 -5.08
N THR A 692 27.41 -1.09 -6.14
CA THR A 692 27.40 -0.63 -7.53
C THR A 692 26.04 -0.91 -8.19
N LEU A 693 25.79 -0.38 -9.39
CA LEU A 693 24.60 -0.79 -10.14
C LEU A 693 24.66 -2.29 -10.47
N GLY A 694 25.85 -2.85 -10.72
CA GLY A 694 26.03 -4.28 -10.94
C GLY A 694 25.58 -5.14 -9.75
N ASP A 695 25.83 -4.69 -8.52
CA ASP A 695 25.37 -5.36 -7.30
C ASP A 695 23.85 -5.26 -7.11
N LEU A 696 23.26 -4.13 -7.51
CA LEU A 696 21.85 -3.81 -7.26
C LEU A 696 20.92 -4.28 -8.40
N GLU A 697 21.42 -4.43 -9.62
CA GLU A 697 20.69 -4.85 -10.83
C GLU A 697 20.84 -6.35 -11.12
N LEU A 698 20.59 -7.19 -10.12
CA LEU A 698 20.38 -8.63 -10.30
C LEU A 698 18.89 -8.80 -10.63
N MET A 699 18.58 -8.75 -11.92
CA MET A 699 17.23 -8.69 -12.48
C MET A 699 16.33 -9.82 -12.00
#